data_AF-A0A7J6P2H8-F1
#
_entry.id   AF-A0A7J6P2H8-F1
#
_cell.length_a   1.000
_cell.length_b   1.000
_cell.length_c   1.000
_cell.angle_alpha   90.00
_cell.angle_beta   90.00
_cell.angle_gamma   90.00
#
_symmetry.space_group_name_H-M   'P 1'
#
loop_
_entity.id
_entity.type
_entity.pdbx_description
1 polymer ?
#
loop_
_entity_poly.entity_id
_entity_poly.type
_entity_poly.pdbx_seq_one_letter_code
_entity_poly.pdbx_strand_id
1 'polypeptide(L)'
;MFTVIRMARGGFSHAERRTINKLILDEVDAGVPPPQCDHGPAMRFRRVTKSADGSIVSSRDFYACSAIRDRKICPLFVRVGALGLQERTRKTDNKANAQYFFSNEALSVIEKYISKHGYRRVLCLGTPVVHRRLREENNMDAFLLDMDSVVVEKAGTLGARFNMVNGFFFGSEGKEKGSPPELVPAIWRCAREVLLGSEMFAKVDVLFAFPYFSREALVGSEDSPKLVMNDYRVDYANHRTYKADKSPVRFFTRFHELTDLPAASYRVCEKCGGRWVHKANAHCDTCRACTTLHGNKAWSHCAGCGKCTKPELKHCEKCERCLPVEHSYNLFKALTGSFSPDANQRREAENFITAAQRQQGFMQALCRVWIEDQVESVIRQSAAIQVKNGIKNFWSRRVQYDGSVQQITEPGPSGYELCDADKAFVLNNIVDIAVHAKGDAKLRNLAIECVRECIHREYPACWPELLPQALGLIAATEDPNKVMVGLLIVRKIAREFEMKARGRPGHSEGPSPQLLQLGEKLFPSAQAMDTQAIDMLRVIAKTFHSCIQTSLHESLITDHASCGRWMELFLKCSTMLSVPANKLPADHDQRQQVPLAKLQKWTMRNIHRFIGRFGNPRLVAAHETDQNVAVVMTNFAQWWLDTFGPGMTQQMIELLQRRATQGAFVSDQVLYQVFGFIAEAAQHAITYKVIKPHLQFLVHDVVLPVLSFSQEDQQLWESDPDEFIRRQGACETMFSDPRSAAGDLLRSFVTYRGRDSLSVIMASISTDLEAYSRMGDKVDMQACCKKDGALNALENIAEQLAIAAVEKSGKSKRSKKGKKPKKPSAVENQLPDVNALQQMLVNVVLPEFKSQCAFLRLRACSTFEAFISENIEFSQEVFGAAFVATKACLSDSELPVIGEGVPKRLGSEQGIHNRMDEVGGILVLTVLLSPLGLRDEVAAQLTARSA
;
A
#
# COMPACT_ATOMS: atom_id res chain seq x y z
N MET A 1 -36.54 21.77 -3.93
CA MET A 1 -37.38 20.56 -3.83
C MET A 1 -36.59 19.53 -3.04
N PHE A 2 -37.03 19.21 -1.82
CA PHE A 2 -36.44 18.23 -0.91
C PHE A 2 -36.51 16.80 -1.47
N THR A 3 -35.54 15.92 -1.14
CA THR A 3 -35.73 14.64 -0.40
C THR A 3 -34.38 13.98 -0.07
N VAL A 4 -34.30 13.44 1.15
CA VAL A 4 -33.18 12.84 1.91
C VAL A 4 -33.14 11.31 1.73
N ILE A 5 -31.98 10.63 1.89
CA ILE A 5 -31.73 9.41 2.73
C ILE A 5 -30.33 8.78 2.48
N ARG A 6 -29.46 8.89 3.51
CA ARG A 6 -28.65 7.88 4.25
C ARG A 6 -27.83 6.76 3.53
N MET A 7 -26.50 6.86 3.73
CA MET A 7 -25.43 5.86 4.03
C MET A 7 -25.49 4.38 3.58
N ALA A 8 -24.36 3.91 3.03
CA ALA A 8 -23.73 2.63 3.42
C ALA A 8 -22.18 2.70 3.24
N ARG A 9 -21.44 2.46 4.31
CA ARG A 9 -19.98 2.17 4.32
C ARG A 9 -19.78 0.68 3.95
N GLY A 10 -18.70 0.37 3.23
CA GLY A 10 -18.14 -0.99 3.19
C GLY A 10 -17.16 -1.28 2.04
N GLY A 11 -15.89 -1.53 2.41
CA GLY A 11 -15.04 -2.53 1.71
C GLY A 11 -13.85 -2.02 0.89
N PHE A 12 -12.68 -1.97 1.51
CA PHE A 12 -11.39 -1.99 0.79
C PHE A 12 -11.16 -3.37 0.18
N SER A 13 -11.03 -3.41 -1.15
CA SER A 13 -10.43 -4.50 -1.91
C SER A 13 -8.98 -4.12 -2.23
N HIS A 14 -8.02 -5.01 -1.98
CA HIS A 14 -6.73 -4.94 -2.68
C HIS A 14 -6.86 -5.79 -3.96
N ALA A 15 -7.63 -5.27 -4.91
CA ALA A 15 -7.51 -5.63 -6.31
C ALA A 15 -6.37 -4.78 -6.88
N GLU A 16 -5.26 -5.40 -7.28
CA GLU A 16 -4.19 -4.70 -7.99
C GLU A 16 -4.72 -4.22 -9.35
N ARG A 17 -5.23 -2.99 -9.36
CA ARG A 17 -5.47 -2.21 -10.57
C ARG A 17 -4.11 -1.97 -11.23
N ARG A 18 -3.80 -2.70 -12.31
CA ARG A 18 -2.65 -2.36 -13.16
C ARG A 18 -2.86 -0.95 -13.71
N THR A 19 -2.07 -0.04 -13.16
CA THR A 19 -2.11 1.38 -13.48
C THR A 19 -0.96 1.66 -14.43
N ILE A 20 -1.24 1.73 -15.73
CA ILE A 20 -0.24 2.02 -16.74
C ILE A 20 -0.34 3.50 -17.08
N ASN A 21 0.75 4.24 -16.93
CA ASN A 21 0.85 5.61 -17.46
C ASN A 21 1.33 5.50 -18.89
N LYS A 22 0.41 5.56 -19.86
CA LYS A 22 0.76 5.62 -21.28
C LYS A 22 1.05 7.08 -21.62
N LEU A 23 2.22 7.35 -22.18
CA LEU A 23 2.49 8.65 -22.78
C LEU A 23 1.52 8.84 -23.94
N ILE A 24 0.80 9.95 -23.95
CA ILE A 24 0.00 10.35 -25.10
C ILE A 24 0.84 11.32 -25.90
N LEU A 25 1.22 10.87 -27.09
CA LEU A 25 1.82 11.68 -28.13
C LEU A 25 0.67 11.97 -29.11
N ASP A 26 0.42 13.25 -29.41
CA ASP A 26 -0.53 13.78 -30.40
C ASP A 26 -1.99 13.95 -29.89
N GLU A 27 -2.78 15.00 -30.18
CA GLU A 27 -2.63 16.30 -30.88
C GLU A 27 -2.92 17.44 -29.85
N VAL A 28 -2.45 18.65 -30.12
CA VAL A 28 -2.76 19.82 -29.28
C VAL A 28 -4.29 20.00 -29.26
N ASP A 29 -4.94 19.75 -28.12
CA ASP A 29 -6.37 20.07 -27.95
C ASP A 29 -6.53 21.57 -28.28
N ALA A 30 -7.27 21.87 -29.35
CA ALA A 30 -7.44 23.22 -29.87
C ALA A 30 -8.03 24.15 -28.80
N GLY A 31 -7.18 24.86 -28.07
CA GLY A 31 -7.57 25.98 -27.20
C GLY A 31 -7.01 26.04 -25.78
N VAL A 32 -6.28 25.03 -25.25
CA VAL A 32 -5.70 25.11 -23.89
C VAL A 32 -4.23 24.63 -23.85
N PRO A 33 -3.26 25.51 -23.55
CA PRO A 33 -1.86 25.12 -23.47
C PRO A 33 -1.58 24.17 -22.28
N PRO A 34 -0.68 23.18 -22.43
CA PRO A 34 -0.34 22.27 -21.35
C PRO A 34 0.29 23.03 -20.17
N PRO A 35 -0.02 22.66 -18.91
CA PRO A 35 0.55 23.29 -17.74
C PRO A 35 2.07 23.13 -17.73
N GLN A 36 2.75 24.17 -17.29
CA GLN A 36 4.21 24.28 -17.38
C GLN A 36 4.84 24.20 -15.99
N CYS A 37 6.09 23.75 -15.95
CA CYS A 37 6.99 23.95 -14.81
C CYS A 37 8.24 24.67 -15.29
N ASP A 38 9.14 24.98 -14.35
CA ASP A 38 10.46 25.57 -14.61
C ASP A 38 11.34 24.74 -15.57
N HIS A 39 10.96 23.49 -15.84
CA HIS A 39 11.62 22.55 -16.76
C HIS A 39 10.94 22.46 -18.15
N GLY A 40 9.91 23.26 -18.42
CA GLY A 40 9.14 23.27 -19.66
C GLY A 40 7.71 22.72 -19.50
N PRO A 41 6.95 22.61 -20.61
CA PRO A 41 5.58 22.13 -20.61
C PRO A 41 5.54 20.68 -20.21
N ALA A 42 4.56 20.35 -19.37
CA ALA A 42 4.28 18.96 -19.07
C ALA A 42 3.81 18.21 -20.30
N MET A 43 4.19 16.94 -20.34
CA MET A 43 3.60 15.99 -21.29
C MET A 43 2.33 15.39 -20.68
N ARG A 44 1.35 15.10 -21.54
CA ARG A 44 0.12 14.41 -21.14
C ARG A 44 0.36 12.91 -21.06
N PHE A 45 -0.07 12.34 -19.95
CA PHE A 45 -0.05 10.92 -19.67
C PHE A 45 -1.47 10.47 -19.42
N ARG A 46 -1.87 9.37 -20.04
CA ARG A 46 -3.11 8.69 -19.71
C ARG A 46 -2.81 7.57 -18.75
N ARG A 47 -3.32 7.75 -17.54
CA ARG A 47 -3.44 6.67 -16.57
C ARG A 47 -4.63 5.83 -16.96
N VAL A 48 -4.38 4.69 -17.57
CA VAL A 48 -5.42 3.69 -17.80
C VAL A 48 -5.44 2.76 -16.61
N THR A 49 -6.59 2.74 -15.95
CA THR A 49 -6.97 1.76 -14.94
C THR A 49 -7.88 0.77 -15.64
N LYS A 50 -7.40 -0.44 -15.86
CA LYS A 50 -8.21 -1.52 -16.42
C LYS A 50 -8.86 -2.34 -15.30
N SER A 51 -10.04 -2.87 -15.54
CA SER A 51 -10.69 -3.86 -14.67
C SER A 51 -10.03 -5.21 -14.89
N ALA A 52 -10.41 -6.16 -14.05
CA ALA A 52 -9.97 -7.53 -14.16
C ALA A 52 -10.35 -8.19 -15.52
N ASP A 53 -11.34 -7.66 -16.23
CA ASP A 53 -11.78 -8.10 -17.57
C ASP A 53 -11.04 -7.38 -18.72
N GLY A 54 -10.04 -6.54 -18.42
CA GLY A 54 -9.32 -5.75 -19.41
C GLY A 54 -10.08 -4.53 -19.97
N SER A 55 -11.36 -4.37 -19.60
CA SER A 55 -12.11 -3.16 -19.94
C SER A 55 -11.56 -1.97 -19.17
N ILE A 56 -11.66 -0.77 -19.77
CA ILE A 56 -11.10 0.43 -19.17
C ILE A 56 -12.07 0.89 -18.07
N VAL A 57 -11.76 0.59 -16.80
CA VAL A 57 -12.52 1.07 -15.62
C VAL A 57 -12.43 2.57 -15.50
N SER A 58 -11.24 3.11 -15.69
CA SER A 58 -11.08 4.55 -15.80
C SER A 58 -9.82 4.89 -16.59
N SER A 59 -9.99 5.76 -17.56
CA SER A 59 -8.91 6.43 -18.26
C SER A 59 -8.87 7.85 -17.70
N ARG A 60 -7.73 8.27 -17.13
CA ARG A 60 -7.57 9.63 -16.64
C ARG A 60 -6.30 10.22 -17.18
N ASP A 61 -6.42 11.40 -17.75
CA ASP A 61 -5.28 12.11 -18.30
C ASP A 61 -4.71 13.06 -17.25
N PHE A 62 -3.40 13.14 -17.20
CA PHE A 62 -2.68 14.05 -16.33
C PHE A 62 -1.43 14.56 -17.03
N TYR A 63 -1.05 15.78 -16.70
CA TYR A 63 0.19 16.42 -17.09
C TYR A 63 1.25 16.17 -16.03
N ALA A 64 2.46 15.79 -16.45
CA ALA A 64 3.63 15.71 -15.60
C ALA A 64 4.90 16.18 -16.33
N CYS A 65 5.89 16.65 -15.57
CA CYS A 65 7.16 17.13 -16.12
C CYS A 65 7.81 16.08 -17.05
N SER A 66 8.31 16.55 -18.20
CA SER A 66 8.97 15.74 -19.23
C SER A 66 10.45 15.48 -18.92
N ALA A 67 11.11 16.45 -18.29
CA ALA A 67 12.53 16.39 -17.97
C ALA A 67 12.82 15.67 -16.64
N ILE A 68 11.95 15.84 -15.64
CA ILE A 68 12.18 15.36 -14.27
C ILE A 68 10.94 14.62 -13.75
N ARG A 69 11.05 13.31 -13.59
CA ARG A 69 9.96 12.44 -13.12
C ARG A 69 9.88 12.27 -11.62
N ASP A 70 10.98 12.56 -10.93
CA ASP A 70 10.99 12.53 -9.48
C ASP A 70 10.18 13.72 -8.95
N ARG A 71 9.07 13.41 -8.27
CA ARG A 71 8.16 14.39 -7.70
C ARG A 71 8.80 15.21 -6.57
N LYS A 72 9.93 14.74 -6.02
CA LYS A 72 10.72 15.49 -5.04
C LYS A 72 11.50 16.63 -5.67
N ILE A 73 11.78 16.55 -6.98
CA ILE A 73 12.59 17.52 -7.72
C ILE A 73 11.71 18.41 -8.60
N CYS A 74 10.67 17.84 -9.22
CA CYS A 74 9.64 18.62 -9.91
C CYS A 74 8.23 18.21 -9.41
N PRO A 75 7.53 19.09 -8.66
CA PRO A 75 6.22 18.75 -8.11
C PRO A 75 5.08 18.79 -9.14
N LEU A 76 5.36 19.20 -10.40
CA LEU A 76 4.35 19.38 -11.44
C LEU A 76 3.62 18.07 -11.77
N PHE A 77 2.39 17.98 -11.30
CA PHE A 77 1.44 16.91 -11.60
C PHE A 77 0.02 17.48 -11.61
N VAL A 78 -0.58 17.60 -12.79
CA VAL A 78 -1.86 18.29 -12.98
C VAL A 78 -2.84 17.32 -13.64
N ARG A 79 -4.05 17.18 -13.12
CA ARG A 79 -5.08 16.37 -13.81
C ARG A 79 -5.68 17.19 -14.95
N VAL A 80 -5.88 16.57 -16.10
CA VAL A 80 -6.61 17.21 -17.20
C VAL A 80 -8.04 17.49 -16.72
N GLY A 81 -8.44 18.77 -16.72
CA GLY A 81 -9.76 19.24 -16.25
C GLY A 81 -9.82 19.83 -14.83
N ALA A 82 -8.71 19.84 -14.07
CA ALA A 82 -8.65 20.54 -12.78
C ALA A 82 -8.08 21.96 -12.95
N LEU A 83 -8.95 22.97 -12.94
CA LEU A 83 -8.53 24.38 -12.91
C LEU A 83 -8.00 24.74 -11.51
N GLY A 84 -6.77 25.25 -11.45
CA GLY A 84 -6.17 25.86 -10.25
C GLY A 84 -4.84 25.22 -9.84
N LEU A 85 -3.72 25.84 -10.24
CA LEU A 85 -2.39 25.55 -9.70
C LEU A 85 -1.84 26.80 -9.03
N GLN A 86 -1.61 26.70 -7.72
CA GLN A 86 -0.69 27.59 -7.01
C GLN A 86 0.70 26.96 -7.00
N GLU A 87 1.70 27.76 -7.38
CA GLU A 87 3.12 27.44 -7.37
C GLU A 87 3.64 27.22 -5.93
N ARG A 88 4.45 26.17 -5.75
CA ARG A 88 5.36 26.05 -4.59
C ARG A 88 6.76 25.75 -5.12
N THR A 89 7.65 26.74 -5.01
CA THR A 89 9.07 26.65 -5.38
C THR A 89 9.98 26.28 -4.20
N ARG A 90 11.20 25.80 -4.55
CA ARG A 90 12.46 25.55 -3.77
C ARG A 90 12.64 24.17 -3.14
N LYS A 91 13.84 23.54 -3.09
CA LYS A 91 15.25 23.92 -3.33
C LYS A 91 16.00 22.69 -3.92
N THR A 92 16.98 22.90 -4.79
CA THR A 92 17.76 21.86 -5.49
C THR A 92 18.97 21.38 -4.69
N ASP A 93 19.18 20.06 -4.64
CA ASP A 93 20.44 19.47 -4.17
C ASP A 93 21.14 18.79 -5.37
N ASN A 94 22.28 19.36 -5.77
CA ASN A 94 22.98 19.16 -7.04
C ASN A 94 23.94 17.96 -7.01
N LYS A 95 23.44 16.74 -7.24
CA LYS A 95 24.32 15.59 -7.56
C LYS A 95 23.89 14.73 -8.76
N ALA A 96 22.80 15.07 -9.46
CA ALA A 96 22.29 14.27 -10.59
C ALA A 96 22.59 14.84 -12.00
N ASN A 97 23.18 16.04 -12.11
CA ASN A 97 23.24 16.80 -13.38
C ASN A 97 24.66 16.94 -13.97
N ALA A 98 25.45 15.87 -14.05
CA ALA A 98 26.73 15.94 -14.76
C ALA A 98 26.53 15.72 -16.26
N GLN A 99 26.56 16.79 -17.06
CA GLN A 99 26.66 16.72 -18.52
C GLN A 99 27.97 16.05 -18.94
N TYR A 100 27.98 15.14 -19.92
CA TYR A 100 29.20 14.50 -20.43
C TYR A 100 29.87 15.34 -21.53
N PHE A 101 31.20 15.49 -21.46
CA PHE A 101 31.99 16.29 -22.39
C PHE A 101 32.86 15.39 -23.25
N PHE A 102 32.75 15.49 -24.58
CA PHE A 102 33.64 14.75 -25.49
C PHE A 102 35.11 15.10 -25.22
N SER A 103 35.98 14.11 -25.38
CA SER A 103 37.44 14.29 -25.34
C SER A 103 37.93 15.09 -26.55
N ASN A 104 39.13 15.67 -26.45
CA ASN A 104 39.77 16.39 -27.57
C ASN A 104 39.96 15.50 -28.82
N GLU A 105 40.21 14.21 -28.63
CA GLU A 105 40.32 13.24 -29.74
C GLU A 105 38.97 13.06 -30.46
N ALA A 106 37.89 12.87 -29.70
CA ALA A 106 36.54 12.75 -30.27
C ALA A 106 36.10 14.05 -30.97
N LEU A 107 36.46 15.21 -30.42
CA LEU A 107 36.23 16.50 -31.07
C LEU A 107 36.99 16.60 -32.41
N SER A 108 38.27 16.22 -32.44
CA SER A 108 39.07 16.23 -33.68
C SER A 108 38.49 15.32 -34.77
N VAL A 109 37.96 14.15 -34.39
CA VAL A 109 37.29 13.24 -35.33
C VAL A 109 36.02 13.87 -35.91
N ILE A 110 35.22 14.54 -35.07
CA ILE A 110 34.03 15.28 -35.53
C ILE A 110 34.43 16.42 -36.49
N GLU A 111 35.45 17.21 -36.14
CA GLU A 111 35.93 18.33 -36.97
C GLU A 111 36.42 17.88 -38.35
N LYS A 112 37.21 16.80 -38.40
CA LYS A 112 37.69 16.22 -39.65
C LYS A 112 36.53 15.70 -40.50
N TYR A 113 35.57 15.03 -39.88
CA TYR A 113 34.36 14.57 -40.56
C TYR A 113 33.62 15.75 -41.20
N ILE A 114 33.40 16.83 -40.45
CA ILE A 114 32.69 18.02 -40.93
C ILE A 114 33.45 18.71 -42.08
N SER A 115 34.75 18.93 -41.90
CA SER A 115 35.59 19.66 -42.86
C SER A 115 35.75 18.89 -44.17
N LYS A 116 35.97 17.57 -44.10
CA LYS A 116 36.19 16.70 -45.26
C LYS A 116 34.99 16.65 -46.20
N HIS A 117 33.78 16.71 -45.64
CA HIS A 117 32.54 16.70 -46.41
C HIS A 117 32.01 18.10 -46.72
N GLY A 118 32.78 19.15 -46.41
CA GLY A 118 32.47 20.53 -46.77
C GLY A 118 31.26 21.12 -46.05
N TYR A 119 30.90 20.60 -44.86
CA TYR A 119 29.77 21.11 -44.10
C TYR A 119 30.12 22.46 -43.48
N ARG A 120 29.31 23.49 -43.80
CA ARG A 120 29.50 24.86 -43.31
C ARG A 120 28.51 25.27 -42.23
N ARG A 121 27.36 24.58 -42.15
CA ARG A 121 26.28 24.82 -41.19
C ARG A 121 26.05 23.58 -40.36
N VAL A 122 26.16 23.69 -39.04
CA VAL A 122 26.12 22.55 -38.11
C VAL A 122 25.13 22.80 -36.98
N LEU A 123 24.16 21.90 -36.81
CA LEU A 123 23.23 21.94 -35.68
C LEU A 123 23.75 21.02 -34.56
N CYS A 124 24.07 21.59 -33.40
CA CYS A 124 24.56 20.86 -32.23
C CYS A 124 23.42 20.60 -31.24
N LEU A 125 22.99 19.34 -31.10
CA LEU A 125 21.92 18.93 -30.17
C LEU A 125 22.52 18.28 -28.91
N GLY A 126 22.42 18.96 -27.76
CA GLY A 126 22.93 18.45 -26.47
C GLY A 126 24.45 18.28 -26.42
N THR A 127 25.19 18.97 -27.31
CA THR A 127 26.64 18.81 -27.53
C THR A 127 27.38 20.15 -27.47
N PRO A 128 27.34 20.86 -26.33
CA PRO A 128 27.83 22.24 -26.26
C PRO A 128 29.34 22.39 -26.42
N VAL A 129 30.10 21.34 -26.08
CA VAL A 129 31.54 21.30 -26.29
C VAL A 129 31.87 21.23 -27.78
N VAL A 130 31.07 20.52 -28.58
CA VAL A 130 31.22 20.49 -30.05
C VAL A 130 30.90 21.86 -30.62
N HIS A 131 29.78 22.46 -30.23
CA HIS A 131 29.41 23.81 -30.67
C HIS A 131 30.53 24.82 -30.39
N ARG A 132 31.02 24.85 -29.14
CA ARG A 132 32.10 25.76 -28.75
C ARG A 132 33.33 25.58 -29.63
N ARG A 133 33.79 24.33 -29.76
CA ARG A 133 34.97 23.96 -30.54
C ARG A 133 34.85 24.38 -32.02
N LEU A 134 33.69 24.14 -32.65
CA LEU A 134 33.45 24.53 -34.05
C LEU A 134 33.39 26.06 -34.24
N ARG A 135 32.89 26.79 -33.26
CA ARG A 135 32.81 28.26 -33.29
C ARG A 135 34.16 28.92 -33.04
N GLU A 136 34.81 28.56 -31.93
CA GLU A 136 36.02 29.24 -31.46
C GLU A 136 37.24 28.94 -32.34
N GLU A 137 37.34 27.74 -32.90
CA GLU A 137 38.57 27.32 -33.60
C GLU A 137 38.41 27.23 -35.12
N ASN A 138 37.21 26.97 -35.62
CA ASN A 138 36.96 26.76 -37.06
C ASN A 138 36.06 27.82 -37.71
N ASN A 139 35.59 28.80 -36.93
CA ASN A 139 34.67 29.86 -37.38
C ASN A 139 33.45 29.35 -38.18
N MET A 140 32.94 28.16 -37.82
CA MET A 140 31.83 27.53 -38.53
C MET A 140 30.48 28.14 -38.11
N ASP A 141 29.48 28.06 -38.98
CA ASP A 141 28.11 28.43 -38.64
C ASP A 141 27.45 27.29 -37.84
N ALA A 142 27.78 27.23 -36.55
CA ALA A 142 27.26 26.22 -35.63
C ALA A 142 26.19 26.83 -34.72
N PHE A 143 25.06 26.14 -34.56
CA PHE A 143 23.96 26.55 -33.68
C PHE A 143 23.74 25.51 -32.58
N LEU A 144 23.65 25.92 -31.32
CA LEU A 144 23.48 25.03 -30.16
C LEU A 144 22.02 24.93 -29.69
N LEU A 145 21.58 23.70 -29.46
CA LEU A 145 20.32 23.38 -28.80
C LEU A 145 20.62 22.53 -27.56
N ASP A 146 20.43 23.09 -26.37
CA ASP A 146 20.72 22.39 -25.10
C ASP A 146 19.66 22.70 -24.03
N MET A 147 19.46 21.79 -23.08
CA MET A 147 18.50 21.98 -21.99
C MET A 147 19.06 22.86 -20.87
N ASP A 148 20.40 22.91 -20.73
CA ASP A 148 21.09 23.70 -19.71
C ASP A 148 21.13 25.18 -20.10
N SER A 149 20.48 26.03 -19.29
CA SER A 149 20.40 27.46 -19.53
C SER A 149 21.76 28.16 -19.49
N VAL A 150 22.68 27.72 -18.62
CA VAL A 150 24.00 28.33 -18.46
C VAL A 150 24.84 28.09 -19.71
N VAL A 151 24.66 26.92 -20.31
CA VAL A 151 25.38 26.52 -21.52
C VAL A 151 24.87 27.29 -22.74
N VAL A 152 23.56 27.46 -22.85
CA VAL A 152 22.92 28.21 -23.94
C VAL A 152 23.20 29.70 -23.83
N GLU A 153 23.16 30.27 -22.62
CA GLU A 153 23.48 31.68 -22.39
C GLU A 153 24.89 32.03 -22.87
N LYS A 154 25.85 31.12 -22.67
CA LYS A 154 27.22 31.24 -23.21
C LYS A 154 27.28 31.16 -24.73
N ALA A 155 26.33 30.51 -25.39
CA ALA A 155 26.24 30.46 -26.85
C ALA A 155 25.58 31.72 -27.44
N GLY A 156 24.99 32.59 -26.62
CA GLY A 156 24.39 33.86 -27.05
C GLY A 156 23.31 33.66 -28.11
N THR A 157 23.34 34.48 -29.18
CA THR A 157 22.38 34.40 -30.29
C THR A 157 22.54 33.14 -31.17
N LEU A 158 23.59 32.35 -30.93
CA LEU A 158 23.89 31.11 -31.64
C LEU A 158 23.47 29.87 -30.85
N GLY A 159 22.77 30.06 -29.74
CA GLY A 159 22.17 28.98 -28.98
C GLY A 159 20.71 29.25 -28.68
N ALA A 160 19.93 28.19 -28.55
CA ALA A 160 18.60 28.26 -27.98
C ALA A 160 18.41 27.13 -26.98
N ARG A 161 17.73 27.46 -25.87
CA ARG A 161 17.49 26.47 -24.83
C ARG A 161 16.35 25.58 -25.31
N PHE A 162 16.62 24.28 -25.37
CA PHE A 162 15.78 23.31 -26.05
C PHE A 162 15.77 21.98 -25.29
N ASN A 163 14.58 21.43 -25.07
CA ASN A 163 14.40 20.10 -24.50
C ASN A 163 14.16 19.09 -25.62
N MET A 164 15.18 18.28 -25.92
CA MET A 164 15.14 17.28 -26.98
C MET A 164 14.15 16.14 -26.76
N VAL A 165 13.63 15.97 -25.53
CA VAL A 165 12.70 14.87 -25.16
C VAL A 165 11.25 15.22 -25.48
N ASN A 166 10.89 16.51 -25.49
CA ASN A 166 9.53 16.97 -25.79
C ASN A 166 9.45 18.08 -26.85
N GLY A 167 10.59 18.53 -27.39
CA GLY A 167 10.64 19.49 -28.49
C GLY A 167 10.46 20.94 -28.09
N PHE A 168 10.57 21.23 -26.80
CA PHE A 168 10.24 22.53 -26.26
C PHE A 168 11.41 23.52 -26.27
N PHE A 169 11.15 24.76 -26.67
CA PHE A 169 12.11 25.89 -26.59
C PHE A 169 11.80 26.81 -25.41
N PHE A 170 12.83 27.25 -24.69
CA PHE A 170 12.71 28.15 -23.55
C PHE A 170 13.11 29.59 -23.93
N GLY A 171 12.38 30.60 -23.44
CA GLY A 171 12.70 32.02 -23.61
C GLY A 171 13.70 32.59 -22.59
N SER A 172 14.02 33.89 -22.70
CA SER A 172 15.01 34.61 -21.87
C SER A 172 14.69 34.69 -20.36
N GLU A 173 13.44 34.47 -19.97
CA GLU A 173 12.99 34.47 -18.57
C GLU A 173 12.49 33.08 -18.09
N GLY A 174 12.77 32.01 -18.84
CA GLY A 174 12.30 30.65 -18.49
C GLY A 174 10.82 30.36 -18.78
N LYS A 175 10.07 31.33 -19.34
CA LYS A 175 8.71 31.14 -19.86
C LYS A 175 8.69 30.90 -21.38
N GLU A 176 7.65 30.22 -21.84
CA GLU A 176 7.39 29.93 -23.26
C GLU A 176 7.33 31.24 -24.07
N LYS A 177 8.30 31.44 -24.98
CA LYS A 177 8.06 32.28 -26.15
C LYS A 177 7.70 31.34 -27.28
N GLY A 178 6.57 31.60 -27.94
CA GLY A 178 6.27 31.01 -29.24
C GLY A 178 7.51 31.13 -30.11
N SER A 179 8.14 30.00 -30.38
CA SER A 179 9.08 29.86 -31.48
C SER A 179 8.47 30.42 -32.76
N PRO A 180 9.27 30.92 -33.71
CA PRO A 180 8.76 31.22 -35.05
C PRO A 180 7.93 29.99 -35.51
N PRO A 181 6.66 30.17 -35.93
CA PRO A 181 5.75 29.07 -36.25
C PRO A 181 6.33 28.02 -37.21
N GLU A 182 7.38 28.38 -37.96
CA GLU A 182 8.06 27.54 -38.93
C GLU A 182 9.24 26.71 -38.36
N LEU A 183 9.88 27.10 -37.24
CA LEU A 183 11.13 26.47 -36.77
C LEU A 183 10.89 25.28 -35.82
N VAL A 184 9.86 25.34 -34.97
CA VAL A 184 9.57 24.31 -33.95
C VAL A 184 8.97 23.03 -34.52
N PRO A 185 8.02 23.08 -35.47
CA PRO A 185 7.56 21.90 -36.17
C PRO A 185 8.68 21.22 -36.98
N ALA A 186 9.76 21.92 -37.35
CA ALA A 186 10.87 21.34 -38.10
C ALA A 186 11.91 20.64 -37.20
N ILE A 187 12.24 21.18 -36.02
CA ILE A 187 13.36 20.69 -35.20
C ILE A 187 12.96 19.57 -34.22
N TRP A 188 11.77 19.65 -33.60
CA TRP A 188 11.20 18.54 -32.82
C TRP A 188 10.92 17.33 -33.70
N ARG A 189 10.42 17.61 -34.90
CA ARG A 189 10.27 16.65 -35.99
C ARG A 189 11.65 16.14 -36.43
N CYS A 190 12.69 16.95 -36.53
CA CYS A 190 14.06 16.54 -36.87
C CYS A 190 14.61 15.45 -35.93
N ALA A 191 14.58 15.58 -34.60
CA ALA A 191 15.13 14.54 -33.71
C ALA A 191 14.36 13.20 -33.80
N ARG A 192 13.03 13.26 -33.95
CA ARG A 192 12.15 12.09 -34.08
C ARG A 192 12.24 11.47 -35.48
N GLU A 193 12.24 12.28 -36.54
CA GLU A 193 12.28 11.85 -37.94
C GLU A 193 13.69 11.52 -38.45
N VAL A 194 14.74 12.07 -37.84
CA VAL A 194 16.13 11.61 -38.05
C VAL A 194 16.33 10.21 -37.52
N LEU A 195 15.52 9.75 -36.56
CA LEU A 195 15.53 8.38 -36.03
C LEU A 195 14.49 7.47 -36.70
N LEU A 196 13.50 8.04 -37.40
CA LEU A 196 12.37 7.34 -38.05
C LEU A 196 12.30 7.51 -39.59
N GLY A 197 13.33 8.09 -40.22
CA GLY A 197 13.50 8.05 -41.68
C GLY A 197 12.53 8.89 -42.54
N SER A 198 12.13 10.09 -42.13
CA SER A 198 11.22 10.96 -42.93
C SER A 198 11.85 11.53 -44.22
N GLU A 199 11.03 11.74 -45.25
CA GLU A 199 11.40 12.37 -46.52
C GLU A 199 11.94 13.79 -46.36
N MET A 200 11.44 14.58 -45.39
CA MET A 200 11.86 15.97 -45.16
C MET A 200 13.35 16.10 -44.76
N PHE A 201 13.92 15.06 -44.15
CA PHE A 201 15.30 15.02 -43.65
C PHE A 201 16.17 13.99 -44.38
N ALA A 202 15.67 13.43 -45.49
CA ALA A 202 16.37 12.43 -46.29
C ALA A 202 17.68 12.93 -46.93
N LYS A 203 17.95 14.25 -46.91
CA LYS A 203 19.17 14.89 -47.43
C LYS A 203 20.09 15.46 -46.35
N VAL A 204 19.74 15.31 -45.07
CA VAL A 204 20.53 15.81 -43.94
C VAL A 204 21.44 14.69 -43.44
N ASP A 205 22.74 14.96 -43.40
CA ASP A 205 23.71 14.04 -42.83
C ASP A 205 23.66 14.07 -41.30
N VAL A 206 23.96 12.93 -40.68
CA VAL A 206 23.75 12.71 -39.26
C VAL A 206 24.99 12.06 -38.68
N LEU A 207 25.51 12.62 -37.59
CA LEU A 207 26.52 12.00 -36.74
C LEU A 207 25.94 11.88 -35.33
N PHE A 208 25.65 10.64 -34.91
CA PHE A 208 24.92 10.36 -33.68
C PHE A 208 25.75 9.51 -32.72
N ALA A 209 26.03 10.02 -31.52
CA ALA A 209 26.73 9.28 -30.48
C ALA A 209 25.75 8.43 -29.68
N PHE A 210 25.84 7.10 -29.77
CA PHE A 210 24.88 6.20 -29.12
C PHE A 210 25.54 4.92 -28.59
N PRO A 211 25.01 4.30 -27.52
CA PRO A 211 25.53 3.03 -27.02
C PRO A 211 25.31 1.89 -28.03
N TYR A 212 26.38 1.18 -28.41
CA TYR A 212 26.30 0.15 -29.46
C TYR A 212 25.37 -1.03 -29.09
N PHE A 213 25.19 -1.33 -27.79
CA PHE A 213 24.35 -2.45 -27.33
C PHE A 213 22.86 -2.20 -27.53
N SER A 214 22.47 -0.94 -27.74
CA SER A 214 21.10 -0.54 -28.08
C SER A 214 20.92 -0.32 -29.59
N ARG A 215 21.85 -0.76 -30.44
CA ARG A 215 21.80 -0.57 -31.90
C ARG A 215 20.52 -1.12 -32.54
N GLU A 216 19.94 -2.18 -32.01
CA GLU A 216 18.72 -2.79 -32.55
C GLU A 216 17.51 -1.86 -32.39
N ALA A 217 17.50 -1.01 -31.37
CA ALA A 217 16.48 0.03 -31.20
C ALA A 217 16.63 1.19 -32.20
N LEU A 218 17.79 1.29 -32.88
CA LEU A 218 18.12 2.37 -33.82
C LEU A 218 18.10 1.91 -35.29
N VAL A 219 18.43 0.65 -35.55
CA VAL A 219 18.66 0.08 -36.90
C VAL A 219 17.74 -1.12 -37.19
N GLY A 220 16.84 -1.48 -36.27
CA GLY A 220 16.08 -2.74 -36.30
C GLY A 220 14.69 -2.67 -36.93
N SER A 221 14.17 -1.50 -37.29
CA SER A 221 12.88 -1.36 -37.99
C SER A 221 13.08 -1.03 -39.46
N GLU A 222 12.19 -1.50 -40.34
CA GLU A 222 12.20 -1.14 -41.77
C GLU A 222 12.08 0.37 -42.00
N ASP A 223 11.44 1.08 -41.07
CA ASP A 223 11.29 2.54 -41.07
C ASP A 223 12.53 3.29 -40.53
N SER A 224 13.56 2.59 -40.06
CA SER A 224 14.74 3.27 -39.50
C SER A 224 15.66 3.82 -40.58
N PRO A 225 16.27 5.00 -40.39
CA PRO A 225 17.25 5.53 -41.32
C PRO A 225 18.46 4.60 -41.36
N LYS A 226 18.99 4.38 -42.56
CA LYS A 226 20.20 3.57 -42.78
C LYS A 226 21.42 4.25 -42.14
N LEU A 227 21.59 4.03 -40.84
CA LEU A 227 22.74 4.49 -40.07
C LEU A 227 23.79 3.39 -39.99
N VAL A 228 25.03 3.75 -40.31
CA VAL A 228 26.20 2.90 -40.22
C VAL A 228 26.91 3.19 -38.90
N MET A 229 27.02 2.16 -38.05
CA MET A 229 27.80 2.24 -36.82
C MET A 229 29.29 2.18 -37.15
N ASN A 230 30.05 3.21 -36.78
CA ASN A 230 31.49 3.28 -36.96
C ASN A 230 32.24 2.60 -35.81
N ASP A 231 33.46 2.13 -36.06
CA ASP A 231 34.26 1.43 -35.04
C ASP A 231 34.96 2.40 -34.05
N TYR A 232 34.89 3.71 -34.32
CA TYR A 232 35.45 4.74 -33.44
C TYR A 232 34.78 4.75 -32.06
N ARG A 233 35.59 4.61 -31.01
CA ARG A 233 35.17 4.59 -29.61
C ARG A 233 35.08 6.02 -29.10
N VAL A 234 33.90 6.45 -28.66
CA VAL A 234 33.65 7.83 -28.29
C VAL A 234 34.02 8.09 -26.83
N ASP A 235 35.07 8.86 -26.62
CA ASP A 235 35.60 9.13 -25.28
C ASP A 235 35.13 10.46 -24.70
N TYR A 236 35.00 10.50 -23.37
CA TYR A 236 34.54 11.67 -22.62
C TYR A 236 35.59 12.15 -21.61
N ALA A 237 35.89 13.45 -21.63
CA ALA A 237 36.91 14.07 -20.78
C ALA A 237 36.57 13.97 -19.28
N ASN A 238 35.30 14.14 -18.94
CA ASN A 238 34.81 14.23 -17.56
C ASN A 238 34.14 12.94 -17.04
N HIS A 239 34.13 11.85 -17.82
CA HIS A 239 33.57 10.58 -17.39
C HIS A 239 34.68 9.67 -16.80
N ARG A 240 34.49 9.14 -15.58
CA ARG A 240 35.51 8.29 -14.92
C ARG A 240 35.81 6.99 -15.70
N THR A 241 34.78 6.40 -16.30
CA THR A 241 34.84 5.08 -16.97
C THR A 241 34.87 5.11 -18.51
N TYR A 242 34.26 6.08 -19.18
CA TYR A 242 34.15 6.12 -20.65
C TYR A 242 35.33 6.87 -21.26
N LYS A 243 36.50 6.24 -21.17
CA LYS A 243 37.77 6.70 -21.72
C LYS A 243 38.47 5.55 -22.44
N ALA A 244 39.13 5.84 -23.55
CA ALA A 244 39.84 4.94 -24.43
C ALA A 244 39.02 3.67 -24.75
N ASP A 245 39.62 2.50 -24.53
CA ASP A 245 39.07 1.21 -24.91
C ASP A 245 37.76 0.82 -24.20
N LYS A 246 37.38 1.54 -23.13
CA LYS A 246 36.27 1.19 -22.23
C LYS A 246 34.95 1.87 -22.59
N SER A 247 34.92 2.79 -23.56
CA SER A 247 33.68 3.47 -23.92
C SER A 247 32.70 2.55 -24.69
N PRO A 248 31.45 2.40 -24.22
CA PRO A 248 30.41 1.67 -24.93
C PRO A 248 29.69 2.52 -25.99
N VAL A 249 30.14 3.76 -26.23
CA VAL A 249 29.51 4.67 -27.18
C VAL A 249 30.24 4.62 -28.53
N ARG A 250 29.48 4.60 -29.62
CA ARG A 250 29.97 4.67 -31.00
C ARG A 250 29.29 5.83 -31.74
N PHE A 251 29.94 6.32 -32.78
CA PHE A 251 29.29 7.22 -33.73
C PHE A 251 28.56 6.43 -34.81
N PHE A 252 27.30 6.79 -35.03
CA PHE A 252 26.45 6.29 -36.10
C PHE A 252 26.33 7.39 -37.15
N THR A 253 26.60 7.07 -38.43
CA THR A 253 26.57 8.04 -39.53
C THR A 253 25.64 7.60 -40.65
N ARG A 254 25.05 8.53 -41.41
CA ARG A 254 24.03 8.19 -42.43
C ARG A 254 24.60 8.02 -43.83
N PHE A 255 25.43 8.94 -44.30
CA PHE A 255 25.94 8.90 -45.69
C PHE A 255 27.39 8.51 -45.82
N HIS A 256 28.21 8.84 -44.82
CA HIS A 256 29.65 8.65 -44.88
C HIS A 256 30.16 7.97 -43.61
N GLU A 257 30.97 6.92 -43.75
CA GLU A 257 31.70 6.36 -42.62
C GLU A 257 32.83 7.30 -42.18
N LEU A 258 33.22 7.18 -40.91
CA LEU A 258 34.37 7.90 -40.39
C LEU A 258 35.65 7.38 -41.04
N THR A 259 36.49 8.33 -41.46
CA THR A 259 37.78 8.08 -42.09
C THR A 259 38.86 8.91 -41.40
N ASP A 260 40.13 8.64 -41.69
CA ASP A 260 41.29 9.36 -41.13
C ASP A 260 41.34 9.32 -39.59
N LEU A 261 40.90 8.19 -39.02
CA LEU A 261 40.92 7.94 -37.57
C LEU A 261 42.36 7.88 -37.05
N PRO A 262 42.58 8.10 -35.74
CA PRO A 262 43.92 8.11 -35.14
C PRO A 262 44.71 6.81 -35.42
N ALA A 263 45.75 6.92 -36.26
CA ALA A 263 46.54 5.78 -36.73
C ALA A 263 47.28 5.03 -35.59
N ALA A 264 47.36 5.61 -34.39
CA ALA A 264 47.87 4.93 -33.20
C ALA A 264 46.97 3.74 -32.78
N SER A 265 45.65 3.89 -32.88
CA SER A 265 44.66 2.93 -32.38
C SER A 265 43.80 2.28 -33.48
N TYR A 266 43.78 2.88 -34.68
CA TYR A 266 42.97 2.44 -35.80
C TYR A 266 43.83 2.09 -37.03
N ARG A 267 43.28 1.27 -37.92
CA ARG A 267 43.89 0.86 -39.20
C ARG A 267 42.82 0.77 -40.29
N VAL A 268 43.25 0.84 -41.54
CA VAL A 268 42.37 0.56 -42.69
C VAL A 268 42.28 -0.95 -42.90
N CYS A 269 41.08 -1.46 -43.17
CA CYS A 269 40.84 -2.85 -43.55
C CYS A 269 40.53 -2.95 -45.04
N GLU A 270 41.51 -3.43 -45.81
CA GLU A 270 41.39 -3.61 -47.27
C GLU A 270 40.26 -4.59 -47.63
N LYS A 271 40.10 -5.67 -46.85
CA LYS A 271 39.03 -6.67 -47.03
C LYS A 271 37.62 -6.13 -46.75
N CYS A 272 37.49 -4.99 -46.07
CA CYS A 272 36.22 -4.31 -45.82
C CYS A 272 36.06 -3.05 -46.70
N GLY A 273 36.70 -3.02 -47.88
CA GLY A 273 36.56 -1.90 -48.83
C GLY A 273 37.20 -0.60 -48.34
N GLY A 274 38.30 -0.68 -47.58
CA GLY A 274 39.00 0.51 -47.07
C GLY A 274 38.42 1.09 -45.77
N ARG A 275 37.56 0.34 -45.08
CA ARG A 275 36.95 0.75 -43.81
C ARG A 275 37.97 0.92 -42.69
N TRP A 276 37.85 2.00 -41.92
CA TRP A 276 38.66 2.21 -40.72
C TRP A 276 38.12 1.41 -39.54
N VAL A 277 38.97 0.56 -38.97
CA VAL A 277 38.65 -0.34 -37.85
C VAL A 277 39.69 -0.21 -36.75
N HIS A 278 39.30 -0.51 -35.52
CA HIS A 278 40.24 -0.56 -34.41
C HIS A 278 41.31 -1.64 -34.69
N LYS A 279 42.57 -1.40 -34.31
CA LYS A 279 43.67 -2.36 -34.59
C LYS A 279 43.42 -3.75 -34.00
N ALA A 280 42.78 -3.81 -32.85
CA ALA A 280 42.38 -5.07 -32.19
C ALA A 280 41.20 -5.80 -32.87
N ASN A 281 40.49 -5.15 -33.79
CA ASN A 281 39.38 -5.74 -34.53
C ASN A 281 39.92 -6.52 -35.73
N ALA A 282 39.95 -7.85 -35.63
CA ALA A 282 40.36 -8.72 -36.73
C ALA A 282 39.22 -8.91 -37.75
N HIS A 283 39.56 -9.00 -39.03
CA HIS A 283 38.60 -9.35 -40.06
C HIS A 283 38.28 -10.84 -39.97
N CYS A 284 36.99 -11.19 -39.98
CA CYS A 284 36.54 -12.57 -40.09
C CYS A 284 36.23 -12.89 -41.55
N ASP A 285 36.99 -13.79 -42.16
CA ASP A 285 36.79 -14.18 -43.56
C ASP A 285 35.44 -14.89 -43.80
N THR A 286 34.89 -15.58 -42.78
CA THR A 286 33.58 -16.23 -42.86
C THR A 286 32.43 -15.24 -42.79
N CYS A 287 32.48 -14.27 -41.88
CA CYS A 287 31.47 -13.21 -41.78
C CYS A 287 31.67 -12.08 -42.80
N ARG A 288 32.82 -12.05 -43.50
CA ARG A 288 33.27 -10.96 -44.39
C ARG A 288 33.19 -9.58 -43.74
N ALA A 289 33.45 -9.51 -42.44
CA ALA A 289 33.31 -8.29 -41.64
C ALA A 289 34.29 -8.26 -40.46
N CYS A 290 34.64 -7.06 -39.99
CA CYS A 290 35.40 -6.84 -38.76
C CYS A 290 34.42 -6.74 -37.58
N THR A 291 34.09 -7.89 -36.98
CA THR A 291 32.93 -8.08 -36.10
C THR A 291 33.19 -7.84 -34.61
N THR A 292 34.42 -7.52 -34.21
CA THR A 292 34.80 -7.35 -32.79
C THR A 292 34.24 -6.04 -32.24
N LEU A 293 33.22 -6.12 -31.38
CA LEU A 293 32.57 -4.93 -30.79
C LEU A 293 33.29 -4.43 -29.51
N HIS A 294 33.86 -5.36 -28.72
CA HIS A 294 34.61 -5.10 -27.48
C HIS A 294 35.89 -5.92 -27.41
N GLY A 295 36.94 -5.26 -26.94
CA GLY A 295 38.10 -5.91 -26.35
C GLY A 295 39.39 -5.70 -27.11
N ASN A 296 40.46 -6.05 -26.43
CA ASN A 296 41.83 -6.03 -26.91
C ASN A 296 42.18 -7.36 -27.61
N LYS A 297 41.18 -8.21 -27.87
CA LYS A 297 41.29 -9.56 -28.40
C LYS A 297 40.30 -9.77 -29.55
N ALA A 298 40.79 -10.37 -30.63
CA ALA A 298 39.98 -10.73 -31.79
C ALA A 298 38.89 -11.74 -31.42
N TRP A 299 37.64 -11.51 -31.85
CA TRP A 299 36.58 -12.50 -31.77
C TRP A 299 36.83 -13.66 -32.74
N SER A 300 36.46 -14.88 -32.36
CA SER A 300 36.56 -16.07 -33.20
C SER A 300 35.21 -16.42 -33.81
N HIS A 301 35.18 -16.83 -35.08
CA HIS A 301 33.95 -17.32 -35.71
C HIS A 301 33.52 -18.64 -35.07
N CYS A 302 32.26 -18.72 -34.62
CA CYS A 302 31.67 -19.97 -34.17
C CYS A 302 30.82 -20.58 -35.29
N ALA A 303 31.24 -21.73 -35.82
CA ALA A 303 30.50 -22.45 -36.86
C ALA A 303 29.06 -22.78 -36.42
N GLY A 304 28.87 -23.29 -35.19
CA GLY A 304 27.53 -23.65 -34.68
C GLY A 304 26.58 -22.47 -34.45
N CYS A 305 27.07 -21.23 -34.35
CA CYS A 305 26.23 -20.04 -34.17
C CYS A 305 26.18 -19.15 -35.42
N GLY A 306 26.96 -19.45 -36.47
CA GLY A 306 27.06 -18.63 -37.69
C GLY A 306 27.56 -17.19 -37.47
N LYS A 307 28.15 -16.88 -36.31
CA LYS A 307 28.60 -15.53 -35.94
C LYS A 307 29.89 -15.55 -35.14
N CYS A 308 30.64 -14.45 -35.19
CA CYS A 308 31.81 -14.26 -34.34
C CYS A 308 31.40 -14.04 -32.89
N THR A 309 32.11 -14.68 -31.96
CA THR A 309 31.89 -14.59 -30.52
C THR A 309 33.21 -14.32 -29.80
N LYS A 310 33.13 -13.92 -28.52
CA LYS A 310 34.33 -13.71 -27.69
C LYS A 310 35.13 -15.01 -27.56
N PRO A 311 36.48 -14.96 -27.52
CA PRO A 311 37.33 -16.15 -27.41
C PRO A 311 37.04 -17.04 -26.20
N GLU A 312 36.55 -16.44 -25.09
CA GLU A 312 36.25 -17.14 -23.85
C GLU A 312 34.93 -17.94 -23.89
N LEU A 313 34.15 -17.82 -24.98
CA LEU A 313 32.88 -18.51 -25.15
C LEU A 313 33.05 -19.70 -26.10
N LYS A 314 32.75 -20.91 -25.62
CA LYS A 314 32.73 -22.12 -26.46
C LYS A 314 31.29 -22.49 -26.81
N HIS A 315 31.08 -22.99 -28.02
CA HIS A 315 29.78 -23.51 -28.43
C HIS A 315 29.39 -24.70 -27.55
N CYS A 316 28.21 -24.64 -26.93
CA CYS A 316 27.66 -25.76 -26.18
C CYS A 316 26.60 -26.44 -27.05
N GLU A 317 26.89 -27.67 -27.49
CA GLU A 317 25.96 -28.50 -28.27
C GLU A 317 24.60 -28.68 -27.56
N LYS A 318 24.60 -28.80 -26.22
CA LYS A 318 23.36 -28.98 -25.43
C LYS A 318 22.50 -27.71 -25.33
N CYS A 319 23.12 -26.52 -25.43
CA CYS A 319 22.43 -25.25 -25.26
C CYS A 319 22.28 -24.47 -26.59
N GLU A 320 22.79 -25.02 -27.68
CA GLU A 320 22.81 -24.46 -29.04
C GLU A 320 23.34 -23.01 -29.11
N ARG A 321 24.24 -22.65 -28.19
CA ARG A 321 24.80 -21.29 -28.08
C ARG A 321 26.18 -21.27 -27.43
N CYS A 322 26.95 -20.21 -27.69
CA CYS A 322 28.28 -20.01 -27.09
C CYS A 322 28.19 -19.51 -25.64
N LEU A 323 28.84 -20.23 -24.71
CA LEU A 323 28.81 -19.97 -23.26
C LEU A 323 30.21 -20.07 -22.63
N PRO A 324 30.44 -19.47 -21.43
CA PRO A 324 31.64 -19.71 -20.65
C PRO A 324 31.80 -21.19 -20.26
N VAL A 325 33.04 -21.65 -20.08
CA VAL A 325 33.35 -23.04 -19.68
C VAL A 325 32.81 -23.30 -18.26
N GLU A 326 32.06 -24.41 -18.07
CA GLU A 326 31.40 -24.89 -16.82
C GLU A 326 30.23 -24.04 -16.24
N HIS A 327 28.99 -24.34 -16.61
CA HIS A 327 27.80 -23.55 -16.20
C HIS A 327 27.05 -24.03 -14.94
N SER A 328 27.44 -25.13 -14.26
CA SER A 328 26.79 -25.64 -13.03
C SER A 328 27.35 -25.07 -11.71
N TYR A 329 28.68 -24.91 -11.57
CA TYR A 329 29.34 -24.25 -10.42
C TYR A 329 28.93 -22.78 -10.25
N ASN A 330 28.58 -22.13 -11.36
CA ASN A 330 28.23 -20.71 -11.39
C ASN A 330 26.89 -20.38 -10.71
N LEU A 331 25.93 -21.32 -10.64
CA LEU A 331 24.66 -21.07 -9.95
C LEU A 331 24.85 -20.96 -8.43
N PHE A 332 25.62 -21.88 -7.83
CA PHE A 332 25.90 -21.84 -6.39
C PHE A 332 26.67 -20.58 -6.01
N LYS A 333 27.68 -20.22 -6.81
CA LYS A 333 28.45 -18.98 -6.64
C LYS A 333 27.57 -17.74 -6.78
N ALA A 334 26.66 -17.71 -7.75
CA ALA A 334 25.74 -16.59 -7.94
C ALA A 334 24.71 -16.50 -6.80
N LEU A 335 24.14 -17.60 -6.33
CA LEU A 335 23.24 -17.59 -5.18
C LEU A 335 23.96 -17.09 -3.92
N THR A 336 25.20 -17.52 -3.69
CA THR A 336 26.03 -17.03 -2.58
C THR A 336 26.36 -15.54 -2.73
N GLY A 337 26.75 -15.11 -3.93
CA GLY A 337 27.07 -13.72 -4.23
C GLY A 337 25.87 -12.77 -4.11
N SER A 338 24.64 -13.26 -4.25
CA SER A 338 23.42 -12.43 -4.21
C SER A 338 23.16 -11.74 -2.86
N PHE A 339 23.75 -12.23 -1.78
CA PHE A 339 23.67 -11.64 -0.45
C PHE A 339 25.05 -11.22 0.11
N SER A 340 26.08 -11.15 -0.74
CA SER A 340 27.41 -10.66 -0.35
C SER A 340 27.34 -9.22 0.17
N PRO A 341 28.14 -8.81 1.17
CA PRO A 341 28.25 -7.41 1.57
C PRO A 341 28.88 -6.53 0.46
N ASP A 342 29.62 -7.13 -0.49
CA ASP A 342 30.21 -6.43 -1.65
C ASP A 342 29.17 -6.16 -2.75
N ALA A 343 28.97 -4.88 -3.07
CA ALA A 343 28.03 -4.44 -4.09
C ALA A 343 28.38 -4.94 -5.51
N ASN A 344 29.66 -5.16 -5.82
CA ASN A 344 30.08 -5.67 -7.12
C ASN A 344 29.74 -7.15 -7.25
N GLN A 345 30.02 -7.95 -6.21
CA GLN A 345 29.66 -9.37 -6.17
C GLN A 345 28.14 -9.58 -6.25
N ARG A 346 27.34 -8.75 -5.57
CA ARG A 346 25.87 -8.78 -5.71
C ARG A 346 25.43 -8.50 -7.14
N ARG A 347 25.97 -7.46 -7.79
CA ARG A 347 25.63 -7.14 -9.20
C ARG A 347 26.04 -8.26 -10.16
N GLU A 348 27.22 -8.86 -9.97
CA GLU A 348 27.67 -9.99 -10.79
C GLU A 348 26.75 -11.20 -10.64
N ALA A 349 26.38 -11.53 -9.40
CA ALA A 349 25.42 -12.58 -9.09
C ALA A 349 24.04 -12.32 -9.70
N GLU A 350 23.50 -11.10 -9.54
CA GLU A 350 22.20 -10.70 -10.10
C GLU A 350 22.21 -10.76 -11.64
N ASN A 351 23.29 -10.32 -12.27
CA ASN A 351 23.45 -10.41 -13.72
C ASN A 351 23.47 -11.87 -14.19
N PHE A 352 24.18 -12.75 -13.48
CA PHE A 352 24.18 -14.18 -13.78
C PHE A 352 22.78 -14.79 -13.63
N ILE A 353 22.11 -14.55 -12.50
CA ILE A 353 20.76 -15.06 -12.24
C ILE A 353 19.78 -14.56 -13.30
N THR A 354 19.85 -13.28 -13.66
CA THR A 354 19.01 -12.66 -14.71
C THR A 354 19.25 -13.27 -16.08
N ALA A 355 20.49 -13.66 -16.41
CA ALA A 355 20.82 -14.35 -17.65
C ALA A 355 20.41 -15.84 -17.62
N ALA A 356 20.53 -16.49 -16.46
CA ALA A 356 20.22 -17.90 -16.26
C ALA A 356 18.71 -18.17 -16.17
N GLN A 357 17.90 -17.21 -15.69
CA GLN A 357 16.45 -17.37 -15.52
C GLN A 357 15.70 -17.73 -16.79
N ARG A 358 16.28 -17.47 -17.96
CA ARG A 358 15.69 -17.78 -19.27
C ARG A 358 16.00 -19.18 -19.78
N GLN A 359 16.88 -19.91 -19.11
CA GLN A 359 17.31 -21.25 -19.52
C GLN A 359 16.31 -22.29 -19.04
N GLN A 360 15.96 -23.24 -19.90
CA GLN A 360 15.19 -24.42 -19.51
C GLN A 360 15.93 -25.21 -18.43
N GLY A 361 15.21 -25.67 -17.40
CA GLY A 361 15.79 -26.41 -16.28
C GLY A 361 16.31 -25.51 -15.16
N PHE A 362 16.28 -24.18 -15.32
CA PHE A 362 16.72 -23.26 -14.28
C PHE A 362 15.88 -23.38 -13.01
N MET A 363 14.55 -23.46 -13.15
CA MET A 363 13.65 -23.64 -12.01
C MET A 363 13.90 -24.99 -11.31
N GLN A 364 14.18 -26.04 -12.08
CA GLN A 364 14.50 -27.37 -11.54
C GLN A 364 15.79 -27.34 -10.75
N ALA A 365 16.83 -26.68 -11.27
CA ALA A 365 18.11 -26.52 -10.59
C ALA A 365 17.95 -25.77 -9.25
N LEU A 366 17.17 -24.67 -9.23
CA LEU A 366 16.88 -23.94 -8.00
C LEU A 366 16.12 -24.79 -6.97
N CYS A 367 15.10 -25.54 -7.40
CA CYS A 367 14.38 -26.45 -6.51
C CYS A 367 15.27 -27.54 -5.91
N ARG A 368 16.25 -28.07 -6.68
CA ARG A 368 17.23 -29.04 -6.18
C ARG A 368 18.15 -28.42 -5.13
N VAL A 369 18.66 -27.21 -5.37
CA VAL A 369 19.46 -26.46 -4.37
C VAL A 369 18.66 -26.21 -3.10
N TRP A 370 17.36 -25.94 -3.22
CA TRP A 370 16.49 -25.69 -2.07
C TRP A 370 16.34 -26.92 -1.18
N ILE A 371 16.21 -28.12 -1.73
CA ILE A 371 16.02 -29.34 -0.92
C ILE A 371 17.33 -29.99 -0.43
N GLU A 372 18.47 -29.56 -0.94
CA GLU A 372 19.77 -30.13 -0.56
C GLU A 372 20.15 -29.74 0.87
N ASP A 373 20.12 -30.70 1.80
CA ASP A 373 20.37 -30.43 3.23
C ASP A 373 21.83 -30.12 3.54
N GLN A 374 22.75 -30.51 2.67
CA GLN A 374 24.17 -30.15 2.78
C GLN A 374 24.44 -28.67 2.42
N VAL A 375 23.47 -27.98 1.83
CA VAL A 375 23.59 -26.57 1.46
C VAL A 375 23.14 -25.67 2.63
N GLU A 376 23.90 -24.60 2.87
CA GLU A 376 23.58 -23.62 3.92
C GLU A 376 22.17 -23.03 3.75
N SER A 377 21.42 -22.88 4.86
CA SER A 377 20.03 -22.39 4.85
C SER A 377 19.89 -21.04 4.13
N VAL A 378 20.88 -20.15 4.21
CA VAL A 378 20.84 -18.84 3.51
C VAL A 378 20.86 -19.01 1.98
N ILE A 379 21.64 -19.95 1.46
CA ILE A 379 21.70 -20.26 0.02
C ILE A 379 20.41 -20.94 -0.43
N ARG A 380 19.88 -21.88 0.38
CA ARG A 380 18.57 -22.52 0.14
C ARG A 380 17.44 -21.47 0.11
N GLN A 381 17.47 -20.49 1.01
CA GLN A 381 16.53 -19.37 1.03
C GLN A 381 16.65 -18.49 -0.22
N SER A 382 17.87 -18.20 -0.69
CA SER A 382 18.09 -17.47 -1.95
C SER A 382 17.49 -18.23 -3.13
N ALA A 383 17.74 -19.53 -3.25
CA ALA A 383 17.14 -20.38 -4.29
C ALA A 383 15.60 -20.36 -4.23
N ALA A 384 15.02 -20.53 -3.04
CA ALA A 384 13.58 -20.49 -2.81
C ALA A 384 12.93 -19.16 -3.22
N ILE A 385 13.61 -18.03 -2.94
CA ILE A 385 13.15 -16.70 -3.35
C ILE A 385 13.16 -16.57 -4.88
N GLN A 386 14.20 -17.09 -5.55
CA GLN A 386 14.26 -17.08 -7.01
C GLN A 386 13.16 -17.94 -7.64
N VAL A 387 12.85 -19.13 -7.07
CA VAL A 387 11.71 -19.95 -7.51
C VAL A 387 10.40 -19.17 -7.38
N LYS A 388 10.14 -18.56 -6.22
CA LYS A 388 8.93 -17.75 -6.00
C LYS A 388 8.82 -16.61 -7.01
N ASN A 389 9.92 -15.89 -7.25
CA ASN A 389 9.95 -14.77 -8.19
C ASN A 389 9.78 -15.26 -9.64
N GLY A 390 10.33 -16.43 -9.98
CA GLY A 390 10.15 -17.09 -11.27
C GLY A 390 8.69 -17.39 -11.56
N ILE A 391 8.00 -18.04 -10.61
CA ILE A 391 6.55 -18.30 -10.70
C ILE A 391 5.78 -16.98 -10.81
N LYS A 392 6.11 -16.00 -9.95
CA LYS A 392 5.39 -14.73 -9.93
C LYS A 392 5.51 -13.95 -11.26
N ASN A 393 6.70 -13.88 -11.82
CA ASN A 393 7.01 -12.94 -12.90
C ASN A 393 6.96 -13.55 -14.30
N PHE A 394 7.09 -14.88 -14.42
CA PHE A 394 7.27 -15.57 -15.71
C PHE A 394 6.31 -16.74 -15.93
N TRP A 395 5.28 -16.88 -15.11
CA TRP A 395 4.25 -17.91 -15.27
C TRP A 395 2.89 -17.25 -15.54
N SER A 396 2.37 -17.46 -16.74
CA SER A 396 1.07 -16.93 -17.17
C SER A 396 -0.08 -17.56 -16.37
N ARG A 397 -1.15 -16.79 -16.18
CA ARG A 397 -2.32 -17.26 -15.44
C ARG A 397 -3.23 -18.09 -16.35
N ARG A 398 -3.68 -19.25 -15.90
CA ARG A 398 -4.75 -20.02 -16.56
C ARG A 398 -6.07 -19.80 -15.84
N VAL A 399 -7.10 -19.44 -16.59
CA VAL A 399 -8.44 -19.19 -16.03
C VAL A 399 -9.44 -20.00 -16.82
N GLN A 400 -10.36 -20.63 -16.10
CA GLN A 400 -11.51 -21.29 -16.73
C GLN A 400 -12.62 -20.26 -16.92
N TYR A 401 -12.97 -20.01 -18.17
CA TYR A 401 -14.15 -19.24 -18.58
C TYR A 401 -15.06 -20.22 -19.34
N ASP A 402 -16.39 -20.16 -19.20
CA ASP A 402 -17.36 -20.98 -19.96
C ASP A 402 -17.15 -22.52 -20.04
N GLY A 403 -16.28 -23.09 -19.20
CA GLY A 403 -15.89 -24.51 -19.26
C GLY A 403 -14.57 -24.74 -20.00
N SER A 404 -14.08 -23.78 -20.78
CA SER A 404 -12.77 -23.82 -21.45
C SER A 404 -11.64 -23.21 -20.60
N VAL A 405 -10.46 -23.83 -20.63
CA VAL A 405 -9.26 -23.28 -19.98
C VAL A 405 -8.56 -22.34 -20.96
N GLN A 406 -8.48 -21.05 -20.62
CA GLN A 406 -7.76 -20.06 -21.39
C GLN A 406 -6.50 -19.60 -20.65
N GLN A 407 -5.39 -19.46 -21.40
CA GLN A 407 -4.16 -18.88 -20.88
C GLN A 407 -4.22 -17.35 -21.07
N ILE A 408 -4.19 -16.63 -19.96
CA ILE A 408 -4.13 -15.17 -19.96
C ILE A 408 -2.66 -14.77 -19.81
N THR A 409 -2.08 -14.34 -20.93
CA THR A 409 -0.72 -13.79 -20.96
C THR A 409 -0.75 -12.39 -20.36
N GLU A 410 -0.51 -12.28 -19.06
CA GLU A 410 -0.18 -11.00 -18.46
C GLU A 410 1.24 -10.61 -18.91
N PRO A 411 1.48 -9.44 -19.54
CA PRO A 411 2.81 -9.09 -19.99
C PRO A 411 3.75 -9.00 -18.78
N GLY A 412 4.67 -9.96 -18.69
CA GLY A 412 5.77 -9.95 -17.75
C GLY A 412 6.79 -8.85 -18.13
N PRO A 413 7.73 -8.50 -17.22
CA PRO A 413 8.65 -7.37 -17.41
C PRO A 413 9.53 -7.43 -18.67
N SER A 414 9.55 -8.55 -19.40
CA SER A 414 10.40 -8.74 -20.58
C SER A 414 9.83 -9.68 -21.66
N GLY A 415 8.53 -9.99 -21.63
CA GLY A 415 7.90 -10.92 -22.59
C GLY A 415 8.36 -12.38 -22.50
N TYR A 416 9.14 -12.74 -21.47
CA TYR A 416 9.62 -14.09 -21.21
C TYR A 416 8.60 -14.91 -20.40
N GLU A 417 8.40 -16.17 -20.78
CA GLU A 417 7.55 -17.15 -20.10
C GLU A 417 8.33 -18.45 -19.80
N LEU A 418 8.11 -19.03 -18.62
CA LEU A 418 8.68 -20.32 -18.24
C LEU A 418 8.20 -21.43 -19.18
N CYS A 419 9.11 -22.33 -19.53
CA CYS A 419 8.77 -23.50 -20.32
C CYS A 419 7.90 -24.49 -19.53
N ASP A 420 7.11 -25.29 -20.24
CA ASP A 420 6.16 -26.22 -19.62
C ASP A 420 6.85 -27.30 -18.77
N ALA A 421 8.08 -27.70 -19.13
CA ALA A 421 8.87 -28.63 -18.33
C ALA A 421 9.18 -28.09 -16.93
N ASP A 422 9.56 -26.80 -16.83
CA ASP A 422 9.85 -26.16 -15.54
C ASP A 422 8.59 -25.91 -14.73
N LYS A 423 7.48 -25.54 -15.40
CA LYS A 423 6.16 -25.41 -14.78
C LYS A 423 5.69 -26.74 -14.19
N ALA A 424 5.71 -27.81 -14.98
CA ALA A 424 5.32 -29.15 -14.54
C ALA A 424 6.19 -29.64 -13.39
N PHE A 425 7.50 -29.42 -13.46
CA PHE A 425 8.40 -29.78 -12.37
C PHE A 425 8.03 -29.06 -11.06
N VAL A 426 7.76 -27.75 -11.11
CA VAL A 426 7.36 -26.99 -9.92
C VAL A 426 6.03 -27.52 -9.37
N LEU A 427 4.99 -27.71 -10.20
CA LEU A 427 3.69 -28.22 -9.74
C LEU A 427 3.81 -29.60 -9.07
N ASN A 428 4.58 -30.50 -9.67
CA ASN A 428 4.72 -31.87 -9.18
C ASN A 428 5.53 -31.95 -7.88
N ASN A 429 6.42 -31.00 -7.60
CA ASN A 429 7.37 -31.11 -6.49
C ASN A 429 7.18 -30.07 -5.38
N ILE A 430 6.49 -28.94 -5.61
CA ILE A 430 6.49 -27.83 -4.64
C ILE A 430 5.84 -28.18 -3.30
N VAL A 431 4.87 -29.10 -3.30
CA VAL A 431 4.25 -29.62 -2.06
C VAL A 431 5.24 -30.50 -1.31
N ASP A 432 5.95 -31.39 -1.99
CA ASP A 432 6.97 -32.25 -1.38
C ASP A 432 8.17 -31.44 -0.88
N ILE A 433 8.54 -30.36 -1.57
CA ILE A 433 9.54 -29.38 -1.12
C ILE A 433 9.09 -28.75 0.21
N ALA A 434 7.81 -28.39 0.35
CA ALA A 434 7.26 -27.86 1.60
C ALA A 434 7.32 -28.89 2.75
N VAL A 435 7.11 -30.17 2.44
CA VAL A 435 7.23 -31.27 3.41
C VAL A 435 8.71 -31.53 3.77
N HIS A 436 9.63 -31.51 2.81
CA HIS A 436 11.06 -31.71 3.03
C HIS A 436 11.72 -30.61 3.85
N ALA A 437 11.18 -29.39 3.85
CA ALA A 437 11.66 -28.28 4.68
C ALA A 437 11.36 -28.45 6.19
N LYS A 438 11.41 -29.69 6.70
CA LYS A 438 11.20 -30.05 8.10
C LYS A 438 12.27 -29.37 8.96
N GLY A 439 11.83 -28.67 10.01
CA GLY A 439 12.74 -27.95 10.93
C GLY A 439 13.08 -26.51 10.54
N ASP A 440 12.88 -26.08 9.28
CA ASP A 440 13.07 -24.69 8.85
C ASP A 440 11.73 -24.06 8.43
N ALA A 441 11.09 -23.37 9.38
CA ALA A 441 9.83 -22.69 9.14
C ALA A 441 9.92 -21.61 8.05
N LYS A 442 11.10 -20.99 7.83
CA LYS A 442 11.27 -19.96 6.79
C LYS A 442 11.21 -20.60 5.41
N LEU A 443 11.95 -21.70 5.20
CA LEU A 443 11.94 -22.46 3.95
C LEU A 443 10.55 -23.04 3.66
N ARG A 444 9.90 -23.68 4.66
CA ARG A 444 8.52 -24.16 4.49
C ARG A 444 7.56 -23.04 4.11
N ASN A 445 7.63 -21.89 4.77
CA ASN A 445 6.75 -20.76 4.45
C ASN A 445 7.01 -20.20 3.03
N LEU A 446 8.26 -20.19 2.55
CA LEU A 446 8.57 -19.82 1.17
C LEU A 446 7.96 -20.81 0.16
N ALA A 447 7.98 -22.12 0.46
CA ALA A 447 7.31 -23.14 -0.36
C ALA A 447 5.80 -22.92 -0.39
N ILE A 448 5.19 -22.62 0.76
CA ILE A 448 3.77 -22.29 0.86
C ILE A 448 3.41 -21.00 0.10
N GLU A 449 4.30 -20.01 0.04
CA GLU A 449 4.09 -18.83 -0.82
C GLU A 449 4.24 -19.19 -2.31
N CYS A 450 5.13 -20.10 -2.69
CA CYS A 450 5.18 -20.64 -4.06
C CYS A 450 3.88 -21.38 -4.42
N VAL A 451 3.36 -22.23 -3.52
CA VAL A 451 2.07 -22.89 -3.68
C VAL A 451 0.96 -21.86 -3.85
N ARG A 452 0.95 -20.76 -3.09
CA ARG A 452 -0.02 -19.67 -3.28
C ARG A 452 0.05 -19.08 -4.69
N GLU A 453 1.25 -18.79 -5.18
CA GLU A 453 1.44 -18.26 -6.54
C GLU A 453 0.98 -19.25 -7.62
N CYS A 454 1.19 -20.55 -7.41
CA CYS A 454 0.69 -21.61 -8.28
C CYS A 454 -0.84 -21.74 -8.19
N ILE A 455 -1.45 -21.66 -7.00
CA ILE A 455 -2.92 -21.65 -6.81
C ILE A 455 -3.55 -20.53 -7.63
N HIS A 456 -3.00 -19.33 -7.56
CA HIS A 456 -3.53 -18.18 -8.30
C HIS A 456 -3.55 -18.38 -9.82
N ARG A 457 -2.65 -19.25 -10.33
CA ARG A 457 -2.39 -19.48 -11.75
C ARG A 457 -3.01 -20.75 -12.32
N GLU A 458 -3.12 -21.81 -11.52
CA GLU A 458 -3.42 -23.15 -11.99
C GLU A 458 -4.65 -23.76 -11.28
N TYR A 459 -5.00 -23.29 -10.07
CA TYR A 459 -6.13 -23.84 -9.31
C TYR A 459 -7.45 -23.10 -9.62
N PRO A 460 -8.59 -23.81 -9.74
CA PRO A 460 -8.76 -25.26 -9.58
C PRO A 460 -8.56 -26.06 -10.88
N ALA A 461 -8.73 -25.43 -12.04
CA ALA A 461 -8.95 -26.15 -13.30
C ALA A 461 -7.75 -26.97 -13.80
N CYS A 462 -6.53 -26.50 -13.54
CA CYS A 462 -5.29 -27.12 -14.02
C CYS A 462 -4.47 -27.76 -12.89
N TRP A 463 -4.96 -27.69 -11.64
CA TRP A 463 -4.36 -28.36 -10.50
C TRP A 463 -5.43 -28.91 -9.53
N PRO A 464 -6.37 -29.75 -10.01
CA PRO A 464 -7.50 -30.22 -9.20
C PRO A 464 -7.07 -31.10 -8.02
N GLU A 465 -5.97 -31.84 -8.16
CA GLU A 465 -5.46 -32.76 -7.14
C GLU A 465 -4.87 -32.07 -5.90
N LEU A 466 -4.68 -30.75 -5.93
CA LEU A 466 -4.03 -30.02 -4.83
C LEU A 466 -4.82 -30.13 -3.51
N LEU A 467 -6.15 -30.01 -3.56
CA LEU A 467 -6.96 -30.14 -2.35
C LEU A 467 -6.96 -31.58 -1.81
N PRO A 468 -7.27 -32.63 -2.62
CA PRO A 468 -7.10 -34.02 -2.18
C PRO A 468 -5.72 -34.31 -1.58
N GLN A 469 -4.65 -33.83 -2.21
CA GLN A 469 -3.29 -33.98 -1.72
C GLN A 469 -3.10 -33.30 -0.35
N ALA A 470 -3.57 -32.06 -0.19
CA ALA A 470 -3.46 -31.33 1.08
C ALA A 470 -4.28 -31.98 2.20
N LEU A 471 -5.46 -32.52 1.89
CA LEU A 471 -6.29 -33.28 2.81
C LEU A 471 -5.64 -34.63 3.19
N GLY A 472 -4.96 -35.29 2.24
CA GLY A 472 -4.14 -36.48 2.51
C GLY A 472 -2.98 -36.20 3.48
N LEU A 473 -2.32 -35.05 3.35
CA LEU A 473 -1.29 -34.61 4.30
C LEU A 473 -1.86 -34.33 5.70
N ILE A 474 -3.08 -33.79 5.78
CA ILE A 474 -3.80 -33.57 7.05
C ILE A 474 -4.17 -34.90 7.74
N ALA A 475 -4.49 -35.93 6.95
CA ALA A 475 -4.81 -37.25 7.46
C ALA A 475 -3.60 -37.99 8.08
N ALA A 476 -2.37 -37.61 7.71
CA ALA A 476 -1.13 -38.17 8.26
C ALA A 476 -0.82 -37.62 9.67
N THR A 477 -1.71 -37.85 10.64
CA THR A 477 -1.66 -37.27 11.99
C THR A 477 -0.40 -37.62 12.80
N GLU A 478 0.34 -38.64 12.39
CA GLU A 478 1.61 -39.07 13.00
C GLU A 478 2.79 -38.17 12.62
N ASP A 479 2.68 -37.37 11.55
CA ASP A 479 3.72 -36.42 11.12
C ASP A 479 3.20 -34.97 11.23
N PRO A 480 3.51 -34.28 12.34
CA PRO A 480 3.04 -32.92 12.57
C PRO A 480 3.48 -31.90 11.50
N ASN A 481 4.58 -32.17 10.78
CA ASN A 481 5.02 -31.29 9.69
C ASN A 481 4.13 -31.45 8.45
N LYS A 482 3.77 -32.69 8.08
CA LYS A 482 2.81 -32.95 6.99
C LYS A 482 1.45 -32.33 7.30
N VAL A 483 0.95 -32.51 8.52
CA VAL A 483 -0.32 -31.90 8.96
C VAL A 483 -0.27 -30.37 8.81
N MET A 484 0.80 -29.73 9.30
CA MET A 484 0.95 -28.27 9.18
C MET A 484 1.03 -27.82 7.72
N VAL A 485 1.77 -28.53 6.85
CA VAL A 485 1.84 -28.21 5.42
C VAL A 485 0.46 -28.31 4.77
N GLY A 486 -0.27 -29.40 5.00
CA GLY A 486 -1.63 -29.58 4.49
C GLY A 486 -2.57 -28.46 4.96
N LEU A 487 -2.56 -28.13 6.25
CA LEU A 487 -3.34 -27.02 6.82
C LEU A 487 -3.02 -25.67 6.16
N LEU A 488 -1.74 -25.38 5.92
CA LEU A 488 -1.31 -24.14 5.27
C LEU A 488 -1.76 -24.08 3.81
N ILE A 489 -1.71 -25.20 3.07
CA ILE A 489 -2.18 -25.28 1.68
C ILE A 489 -3.69 -25.06 1.62
N VAL A 490 -4.48 -25.79 2.42
CA VAL A 490 -5.96 -25.63 2.47
C VAL A 490 -6.32 -24.18 2.83
N ARG A 491 -5.55 -23.54 3.72
CA ARG A 491 -5.72 -22.11 4.02
C ARG A 491 -5.45 -21.20 2.83
N LYS A 492 -4.44 -21.49 2.00
CA LYS A 492 -4.17 -20.72 0.78
C LYS A 492 -5.28 -20.87 -0.25
N ILE A 493 -5.82 -22.09 -0.39
CA ILE A 493 -6.99 -22.37 -1.24
C ILE A 493 -8.17 -21.53 -0.75
N ALA A 494 -8.57 -21.65 0.52
CA ALA A 494 -9.69 -20.88 1.07
C ALA A 494 -9.53 -19.35 0.88
N ARG A 495 -8.30 -18.83 1.03
CA ARG A 495 -8.01 -17.40 0.84
C ARG A 495 -8.15 -16.92 -0.60
N GLU A 496 -7.86 -17.77 -1.60
CA GLU A 496 -8.05 -17.44 -3.02
C GLU A 496 -9.53 -17.17 -3.37
N PHE A 497 -10.45 -17.70 -2.55
CA PHE A 497 -11.90 -17.55 -2.73
C PHE A 497 -12.57 -16.63 -1.70
N GLU A 498 -11.83 -16.15 -0.70
CA GLU A 498 -12.32 -15.38 0.47
C GLU A 498 -13.15 -14.15 0.09
N MET A 499 -12.82 -13.46 -1.01
CA MET A 499 -13.50 -12.24 -1.47
C MET A 499 -14.32 -12.44 -2.74
N LYS A 500 -14.50 -13.69 -3.20
CA LYS A 500 -15.28 -14.02 -4.40
C LYS A 500 -16.75 -14.27 -4.00
N ALA A 501 -17.67 -13.90 -4.89
CA ALA A 501 -19.11 -14.12 -4.69
C ALA A 501 -19.48 -15.61 -4.84
N ARG A 502 -20.59 -16.02 -4.19
CA ARG A 502 -21.18 -17.36 -4.30
C ARG A 502 -21.38 -17.76 -5.77
N GLY A 503 -21.15 -19.04 -6.09
CA GLY A 503 -21.46 -19.63 -7.40
C GLY A 503 -20.38 -19.52 -8.48
N ARG A 504 -19.18 -18.98 -8.19
CA ARG A 504 -18.05 -19.07 -9.16
C ARG A 504 -17.48 -20.50 -9.22
N PRO A 505 -17.03 -20.98 -10.40
CA PRO A 505 -16.30 -22.25 -10.51
C PRO A 505 -15.12 -22.29 -9.52
N GLY A 506 -15.01 -23.36 -8.72
CA GLY A 506 -14.00 -23.51 -7.67
C GLY A 506 -14.34 -22.89 -6.30
N HIS A 507 -15.44 -22.14 -6.19
CA HIS A 507 -15.92 -21.54 -4.92
C HIS A 507 -16.88 -22.48 -4.15
N SER A 508 -16.99 -23.75 -4.53
CA SER A 508 -17.96 -24.72 -4.02
C SER A 508 -17.56 -25.41 -2.71
N GLU A 509 -16.43 -25.03 -2.09
CA GLU A 509 -15.87 -25.77 -0.96
C GLU A 509 -16.04 -24.99 0.34
N GLY A 510 -17.06 -25.39 1.12
CA GLY A 510 -17.19 -24.99 2.52
C GLY A 510 -16.04 -25.49 3.39
N PRO A 511 -16.05 -25.17 4.71
CA PRO A 511 -15.03 -25.67 5.61
C PRO A 511 -15.07 -27.20 5.68
N SER A 512 -13.94 -27.85 5.34
CA SER A 512 -13.84 -29.30 5.29
C SER A 512 -14.14 -29.97 6.65
N PRO A 513 -14.97 -31.03 6.70
CA PRO A 513 -15.21 -31.80 7.92
C PRO A 513 -13.94 -32.39 8.54
N GLN A 514 -12.91 -32.68 7.74
CA GLN A 514 -11.64 -33.19 8.25
C GLN A 514 -10.89 -32.15 9.11
N LEU A 515 -11.04 -30.86 8.80
CA LEU A 515 -10.47 -29.79 9.63
C LEU A 515 -11.15 -29.72 11.00
N LEU A 516 -12.46 -29.95 11.05
CA LEU A 516 -13.19 -30.01 12.31
C LEU A 516 -12.73 -31.18 13.17
N GLN A 517 -12.67 -32.38 12.58
CA GLN A 517 -12.21 -33.60 13.26
C GLN A 517 -10.77 -33.45 13.77
N LEU A 518 -9.88 -32.88 12.96
CA LEU A 518 -8.51 -32.59 13.39
C LEU A 518 -8.50 -31.56 14.53
N GLY A 519 -9.30 -30.49 14.44
CA GLY A 519 -9.39 -29.47 15.48
C GLY A 519 -9.84 -30.04 16.83
N GLU A 520 -10.85 -30.88 16.84
CA GLU A 520 -11.31 -31.58 18.04
C GLU A 520 -10.22 -32.48 18.64
N LYS A 521 -9.47 -33.21 17.79
CA LYS A 521 -8.35 -34.05 18.23
C LYS A 521 -7.17 -33.24 18.78
N LEU A 522 -6.89 -32.06 18.22
CA LEU A 522 -5.80 -31.18 18.66
C LEU A 522 -6.14 -30.42 19.95
N PHE A 523 -7.42 -30.21 20.25
CA PHE A 523 -7.86 -29.39 21.37
C PHE A 523 -7.28 -29.82 22.74
N PRO A 524 -7.28 -31.11 23.14
CA PRO A 524 -6.69 -31.53 24.41
C PRO A 524 -5.19 -31.19 24.52
N SER A 525 -4.43 -31.34 23.43
CA SER A 525 -3.00 -30.99 23.40
C SER A 525 -2.80 -29.48 23.50
N ALA A 526 -3.63 -28.69 22.81
CA ALA A 526 -3.63 -27.24 22.94
C ALA A 526 -4.00 -26.79 24.36
N GLN A 527 -4.95 -27.46 25.02
CA GLN A 527 -5.31 -27.21 26.42
C GLN A 527 -4.14 -27.48 27.38
N ALA A 528 -3.30 -28.47 27.06
CA ALA A 528 -2.03 -28.73 27.74
C ALA A 528 -0.90 -27.74 27.36
N MET A 529 -1.21 -26.65 26.67
CA MET A 529 -0.27 -25.60 26.22
C MET A 529 0.77 -26.06 25.20
N ASP A 530 0.47 -27.11 24.42
CA ASP A 530 1.31 -27.48 23.28
C ASP A 530 1.23 -26.40 22.17
N THR A 531 2.36 -25.75 21.92
CA THR A 531 2.43 -24.62 20.98
C THR A 531 2.15 -25.03 19.53
N GLN A 532 2.49 -26.25 19.15
CA GLN A 532 2.25 -26.76 17.81
C GLN A 532 0.76 -27.00 17.55
N ALA A 533 0.05 -27.63 18.50
CA ALA A 533 -1.39 -27.82 18.46
C ALA A 533 -2.13 -26.47 18.44
N ILE A 534 -1.70 -25.50 19.27
CA ILE A 534 -2.26 -24.13 19.26
C ILE A 534 -2.09 -23.47 17.88
N ASP A 535 -0.90 -23.57 17.29
CA ASP A 535 -0.62 -22.98 15.97
C ASP A 535 -1.42 -23.65 14.86
N MET A 536 -1.61 -24.98 14.90
CA MET A 536 -2.46 -25.72 13.96
C MET A 536 -3.93 -25.34 14.09
N LEU A 537 -4.48 -25.28 15.32
CA LEU A 537 -5.84 -24.81 15.58
C LEU A 537 -6.04 -23.38 15.09
N ARG A 538 -5.03 -22.52 15.24
CA ARG A 538 -5.08 -21.15 14.73
C ARG A 538 -5.17 -21.14 13.20
N VAL A 539 -4.45 -22.02 12.51
CA VAL A 539 -4.58 -22.15 11.05
C VAL A 539 -5.98 -22.63 10.68
N ILE A 540 -6.53 -23.64 11.38
CA ILE A 540 -7.90 -24.13 11.19
C ILE A 540 -8.93 -23.01 11.34
N ALA A 541 -8.88 -22.24 12.43
CA ALA A 541 -9.80 -21.13 12.69
C ALA A 541 -9.71 -20.03 11.60
N LYS A 542 -8.52 -19.76 11.09
CA LYS A 542 -8.30 -18.81 9.98
C LYS A 542 -8.84 -19.32 8.66
N THR A 543 -8.66 -20.60 8.36
CA THR A 543 -9.20 -21.23 7.16
C THR A 543 -10.71 -21.17 7.17
N PHE A 544 -11.33 -21.54 8.30
CA PHE A 544 -12.77 -21.41 8.49
C PHE A 544 -13.24 -19.97 8.29
N HIS A 545 -12.52 -18.98 8.84
CA HIS A 545 -12.85 -17.56 8.63
C HIS A 545 -12.88 -17.18 7.15
N SER A 546 -11.86 -17.57 6.39
CA SER A 546 -11.79 -17.30 4.94
C SER A 546 -12.97 -17.94 4.19
N CYS A 547 -13.43 -19.13 4.60
CA CYS A 547 -14.61 -19.79 4.01
C CYS A 547 -15.92 -19.02 4.25
N ILE A 548 -16.03 -18.24 5.33
CA ILE A 548 -17.28 -17.54 5.72
C ILE A 548 -17.21 -16.01 5.52
N GLN A 549 -16.18 -15.50 4.86
CA GLN A 549 -15.90 -14.07 4.80
C GLN A 549 -16.87 -13.27 3.91
N THR A 550 -17.44 -13.89 2.89
CA THR A 550 -18.51 -13.27 2.07
C THR A 550 -19.88 -13.83 2.42
N SER A 551 -19.95 -15.14 2.70
CA SER A 551 -21.21 -15.85 2.81
C SER A 551 -21.05 -17.16 3.60
N LEU A 552 -22.16 -17.71 4.13
CA LEU A 552 -22.14 -19.01 4.80
C LEU A 552 -22.35 -20.16 3.80
N HIS A 553 -21.54 -21.21 3.85
CA HIS A 553 -21.69 -22.35 2.93
C HIS A 553 -22.94 -23.17 3.26
N GLU A 554 -23.59 -23.77 2.25
CA GLU A 554 -24.82 -24.56 2.41
C GLU A 554 -24.67 -25.68 3.44
N SER A 555 -23.52 -26.36 3.44
CA SER A 555 -23.24 -27.43 4.41
C SER A 555 -23.31 -26.98 5.87
N LEU A 556 -23.04 -25.71 6.19
CA LEU A 556 -23.16 -25.21 7.57
C LEU A 556 -24.61 -24.82 7.91
N ILE A 557 -25.45 -24.61 6.90
CA ILE A 557 -26.86 -24.22 7.04
C ILE A 557 -27.72 -25.48 7.16
N THR A 558 -27.45 -26.50 6.35
CA THR A 558 -28.23 -27.73 6.31
C THR A 558 -27.79 -28.74 7.36
N ASP A 559 -26.49 -28.82 7.67
CA ASP A 559 -25.95 -29.67 8.75
C ASP A 559 -25.73 -28.86 10.03
N HIS A 560 -26.82 -28.68 10.77
CA HIS A 560 -26.82 -28.04 12.08
C HIS A 560 -25.88 -28.73 13.09
N ALA A 561 -25.67 -30.04 12.98
CA ALA A 561 -24.79 -30.78 13.90
C ALA A 561 -23.31 -30.43 13.66
N SER A 562 -22.89 -30.39 12.39
CA SER A 562 -21.55 -29.93 12.01
C SER A 562 -21.31 -28.48 12.41
N CYS A 563 -22.28 -27.60 12.15
CA CYS A 563 -22.22 -26.20 12.58
C CYS A 563 -22.06 -26.08 14.11
N GLY A 564 -22.83 -26.87 14.88
CA GLY A 564 -22.73 -26.87 16.33
C GLY A 564 -21.37 -27.31 16.87
N ARG A 565 -20.76 -28.34 16.28
CA ARG A 565 -19.41 -28.79 16.64
C ARG A 565 -18.34 -27.73 16.36
N TRP A 566 -18.45 -27.00 15.24
CA TRP A 566 -17.58 -25.85 14.96
C TRP A 566 -17.73 -24.76 16.03
N MET A 567 -18.97 -24.43 16.39
CA MET A 567 -19.26 -23.42 17.41
C MET A 567 -18.70 -23.82 18.78
N GLU A 568 -18.86 -25.10 19.16
CA GLU A 568 -18.32 -25.64 20.41
C GLU A 568 -16.79 -25.60 20.43
N LEU A 569 -16.12 -26.03 19.35
CA LEU A 569 -14.66 -25.98 19.25
C LEU A 569 -14.14 -24.54 19.38
N PHE A 570 -14.76 -23.59 18.68
CA PHE A 570 -14.35 -22.19 18.77
C PHE A 570 -14.62 -21.59 20.15
N LEU A 571 -15.74 -21.93 20.79
CA LEU A 571 -16.03 -21.46 22.14
C LEU A 571 -14.97 -21.97 23.12
N LYS A 572 -14.68 -23.28 23.12
CA LYS A 572 -13.64 -23.91 23.94
C LYS A 572 -12.26 -23.27 23.73
N CYS A 573 -11.87 -23.01 22.48
CA CYS A 573 -10.59 -22.37 22.18
C CYS A 573 -10.55 -20.91 22.62
N SER A 574 -11.65 -20.17 22.51
CA SER A 574 -11.72 -18.75 22.87
C SER A 574 -11.67 -18.52 24.38
N THR A 575 -12.24 -19.43 25.16
CA THR A 575 -12.36 -19.30 26.63
C THR A 575 -11.26 -20.04 27.40
N MET A 576 -10.31 -20.66 26.70
CA MET A 576 -9.14 -21.31 27.29
C MET A 576 -8.25 -20.29 27.99
N LEU A 577 -8.17 -20.34 29.32
CA LEU A 577 -7.30 -19.45 30.11
C LEU A 577 -6.28 -20.29 30.86
N SER A 578 -5.01 -20.20 30.49
CA SER A 578 -3.97 -21.02 31.12
C SER A 578 -2.53 -20.53 30.91
N VAL A 579 -2.31 -19.27 30.54
CA VAL A 579 -0.96 -18.69 30.69
C VAL A 579 -0.88 -18.07 32.08
N PRO A 580 -0.25 -18.74 33.08
CA PRO A 580 -0.04 -18.11 34.38
C PRO A 580 0.80 -16.84 34.20
N ALA A 581 0.51 -15.81 35.00
CA ALA A 581 1.07 -14.46 34.82
C ALA A 581 2.62 -14.43 34.79
N ASN A 582 3.27 -15.39 35.48
CA ASN A 582 4.73 -15.56 35.49
C ASN A 582 5.34 -16.09 34.18
N LYS A 583 4.52 -16.54 33.21
CA LYS A 583 4.94 -16.99 31.88
C LYS A 583 4.63 -15.97 30.77
N LEU A 584 4.00 -14.86 31.12
CA LEU A 584 3.74 -13.78 30.17
C LEU A 584 4.98 -12.88 30.05
N PRO A 585 5.30 -12.38 28.84
CA PRO A 585 6.28 -11.32 28.68
C PRO A 585 5.95 -10.10 29.55
N ALA A 586 6.98 -9.38 30.02
CA ALA A 586 6.76 -8.11 30.73
C ALA A 586 6.21 -7.03 29.77
N ASP A 587 6.73 -7.01 28.54
CA ASP A 587 6.31 -6.08 27.49
C ASP A 587 4.87 -6.35 27.02
N HIS A 588 4.07 -5.29 26.91
CA HIS A 588 2.67 -5.38 26.51
C HIS A 588 2.52 -5.94 25.10
N ASP A 589 3.26 -5.42 24.13
CA ASP A 589 3.12 -5.82 22.73
C ASP A 589 3.52 -7.29 22.53
N GLN A 590 4.55 -7.77 23.23
CA GLN A 590 4.94 -9.17 23.25
C GLN A 590 3.84 -10.07 23.86
N ARG A 591 3.15 -9.64 24.93
CA ARG A 591 1.99 -10.37 25.48
C ARG A 591 0.87 -10.52 24.45
N GLN A 592 0.63 -9.51 23.63
CA GLN A 592 -0.37 -9.57 22.55
C GLN A 592 0.01 -10.59 21.44
N GLN A 593 1.28 -10.99 21.35
CA GLN A 593 1.80 -11.89 20.30
C GLN A 593 1.88 -13.37 20.70
N VAL A 594 1.55 -13.74 21.94
CA VAL A 594 1.64 -15.14 22.39
C VAL A 594 0.74 -16.07 21.56
N PRO A 595 1.14 -17.34 21.32
CA PRO A 595 0.40 -18.25 20.44
C PRO A 595 -1.07 -18.42 20.81
N LEU A 596 -1.37 -18.57 22.10
CA LEU A 596 -2.74 -18.75 22.60
C LEU A 596 -3.63 -17.53 22.31
N ALA A 597 -3.14 -16.31 22.58
CA ALA A 597 -3.86 -15.07 22.27
C ALA A 597 -4.20 -14.97 20.77
N LYS A 598 -3.26 -15.40 19.90
CA LYS A 598 -3.50 -15.45 18.46
C LYS A 598 -4.59 -16.45 18.08
N LEU A 599 -4.65 -17.62 18.72
CA LEU A 599 -5.72 -18.60 18.52
C LEU A 599 -7.06 -18.02 18.97
N GLN A 600 -7.14 -17.58 20.23
CA GLN A 600 -8.35 -17.01 20.84
C GLN A 600 -8.93 -15.86 20.02
N LYS A 601 -8.07 -14.99 19.49
CA LYS A 601 -8.52 -13.91 18.60
C LYS A 601 -9.30 -14.43 17.39
N TRP A 602 -8.77 -15.44 16.70
CA TRP A 602 -9.39 -15.93 15.46
C TRP A 602 -10.65 -16.73 15.73
N THR A 603 -10.69 -17.50 16.82
CA THR A 603 -11.89 -18.24 17.22
C THR A 603 -12.98 -17.29 17.70
N MET A 604 -12.62 -16.27 18.48
CA MET A 604 -13.57 -15.24 18.92
C MET A 604 -14.07 -14.39 17.75
N ARG A 605 -13.21 -14.06 16.79
CA ARG A 605 -13.61 -13.36 15.56
C ARG A 605 -14.62 -14.16 14.73
N ASN A 606 -14.53 -15.49 14.71
CA ASN A 606 -15.54 -16.32 14.07
C ASN A 606 -16.87 -16.26 14.84
N ILE A 607 -16.85 -16.42 16.17
CA ILE A 607 -18.06 -16.34 17.01
C ILE A 607 -18.75 -14.97 16.88
N HIS A 608 -18.00 -13.88 17.00
CA HIS A 608 -18.51 -12.52 16.82
C HIS A 608 -19.10 -12.32 15.42
N ARG A 609 -18.45 -12.85 14.38
CA ARG A 609 -18.96 -12.78 13.01
C ARG A 609 -20.28 -13.54 12.84
N PHE A 610 -20.49 -14.66 13.53
CA PHE A 610 -21.78 -15.34 13.49
C PHE A 610 -22.87 -14.44 14.07
N ILE A 611 -22.77 -13.98 15.31
CA ILE A 611 -23.83 -13.16 15.91
C ILE A 611 -24.05 -11.84 15.16
N GLY A 612 -22.98 -11.21 14.64
CA GLY A 612 -23.08 -9.94 13.92
C GLY A 612 -23.48 -10.05 12.43
N ARG A 613 -23.61 -11.27 11.88
CA ARG A 613 -23.93 -11.45 10.44
C ARG A 613 -24.87 -12.59 10.13
N PHE A 614 -24.56 -13.81 10.58
CA PHE A 614 -25.25 -15.04 10.16
C PHE A 614 -26.30 -15.53 11.16
N GLY A 615 -26.09 -15.24 12.44
CA GLY A 615 -26.97 -15.54 13.57
C GLY A 615 -27.86 -14.37 13.98
N ASN A 616 -27.98 -13.34 13.14
CA ASN A 616 -28.86 -12.19 13.38
C ASN A 616 -30.06 -12.23 12.41
N PRO A 617 -31.22 -12.74 12.83
CA PRO A 617 -32.41 -12.85 11.98
C PRO A 617 -32.86 -11.51 11.38
N ARG A 618 -32.69 -10.41 12.12
CA ARG A 618 -33.09 -9.08 11.66
C ARG A 618 -32.19 -8.57 10.55
N LEU A 619 -30.88 -8.77 10.68
CA LEU A 619 -29.90 -8.36 9.70
C LEU A 619 -30.08 -9.16 8.40
N VAL A 620 -30.20 -10.48 8.51
CA VAL A 620 -30.40 -11.38 7.36
C VAL A 620 -31.65 -11.00 6.58
N ALA A 621 -32.77 -10.81 7.26
CA ALA A 621 -34.03 -10.42 6.63
C ALA A 621 -33.99 -9.04 5.95
N ALA A 622 -33.10 -8.14 6.39
CA ALA A 622 -32.97 -6.80 5.82
C ALA A 622 -32.02 -6.70 4.62
N HIS A 623 -31.06 -7.63 4.49
CA HIS A 623 -29.96 -7.53 3.53
C HIS A 623 -30.00 -8.56 2.40
N GLU A 624 -30.76 -9.65 2.52
CA GLU A 624 -30.87 -10.68 1.48
C GLU A 624 -31.92 -10.28 0.43
N THR A 625 -31.51 -10.24 -0.85
CA THR A 625 -32.37 -9.80 -1.94
C THR A 625 -33.25 -10.93 -2.51
N ASP A 626 -32.77 -12.17 -2.40
CA ASP A 626 -33.55 -13.34 -2.81
C ASP A 626 -34.46 -13.78 -1.67
N GLN A 627 -35.76 -13.75 -1.90
CA GLN A 627 -36.76 -14.01 -0.87
C GLN A 627 -36.73 -15.45 -0.35
N ASN A 628 -36.39 -16.43 -1.19
CA ASN A 628 -36.28 -17.83 -0.77
C ASN A 628 -35.03 -18.05 0.09
N VAL A 629 -33.90 -17.46 -0.33
CA VAL A 629 -32.66 -17.51 0.46
C VAL A 629 -32.83 -16.78 1.78
N ALA A 630 -33.54 -15.65 1.80
CA ALA A 630 -33.80 -14.87 3.00
C ALA A 630 -34.56 -15.70 4.06
N VAL A 631 -35.58 -16.48 3.65
CA VAL A 631 -36.34 -17.35 4.56
C VAL A 631 -35.45 -18.43 5.17
N VAL A 632 -34.69 -19.16 4.34
CA VAL A 632 -33.79 -20.23 4.80
C VAL A 632 -32.74 -19.67 5.78
N MET A 633 -32.09 -18.57 5.41
CA MET A 633 -31.07 -17.94 6.25
C MET A 633 -31.65 -17.35 7.54
N THR A 634 -32.87 -16.82 7.51
CA THR A 634 -33.53 -16.29 8.70
C THR A 634 -33.87 -17.41 9.68
N ASN A 635 -34.36 -18.55 9.18
CA ASN A 635 -34.62 -19.74 10.00
C ASN A 635 -33.32 -20.28 10.63
N PHE A 636 -32.25 -20.35 9.85
CA PHE A 636 -30.92 -20.72 10.35
C PHE A 636 -30.42 -19.73 11.41
N ALA A 637 -30.54 -18.43 11.15
CA ALA A 637 -30.10 -17.38 12.07
C ALA A 637 -30.84 -17.48 13.41
N GLN A 638 -32.14 -17.76 13.36
CA GLN A 638 -32.97 -17.92 14.55
C GLN A 638 -32.57 -19.16 15.33
N TRP A 639 -32.39 -20.30 14.65
CA TRP A 639 -31.88 -21.53 15.26
C TRP A 639 -30.52 -21.32 15.94
N TRP A 640 -29.57 -20.66 15.25
CA TRP A 640 -28.24 -20.42 15.79
C TRP A 640 -28.31 -19.53 17.04
N LEU A 641 -29.10 -18.46 16.98
CA LEU A 641 -29.28 -17.54 18.10
C LEU A 641 -29.90 -18.23 19.32
N ASP A 642 -30.92 -19.06 19.11
CA ASP A 642 -31.60 -19.79 20.18
C ASP A 642 -30.71 -20.88 20.79
N THR A 643 -29.90 -21.54 19.97
CA THR A 643 -29.05 -22.66 20.39
C THR A 643 -27.78 -22.19 21.09
N PHE A 644 -27.08 -21.19 20.53
CA PHE A 644 -25.74 -20.80 21.00
C PHE A 644 -25.71 -19.44 21.70
N GLY A 645 -26.63 -18.53 21.37
CA GLY A 645 -26.61 -17.15 21.84
C GLY A 645 -26.47 -17.03 23.37
N PRO A 646 -27.38 -17.60 24.17
CA PRO A 646 -27.35 -17.48 25.63
C PRO A 646 -26.08 -18.07 26.26
N GLY A 647 -25.71 -19.30 25.88
CA GLY A 647 -24.53 -19.98 26.43
C GLY A 647 -23.22 -19.27 26.08
N MET A 648 -23.06 -18.81 24.84
CA MET A 648 -21.89 -18.03 24.44
C MET A 648 -21.84 -16.68 25.17
N THR A 649 -22.98 -16.01 25.35
CA THR A 649 -23.05 -14.74 26.10
C THR A 649 -22.59 -14.93 27.55
N GLN A 650 -23.05 -16.00 28.21
CA GLN A 650 -22.62 -16.34 29.56
C GLN A 650 -21.11 -16.55 29.64
N GLN A 651 -20.55 -17.31 28.70
CA GLN A 651 -19.11 -17.57 28.63
C GLN A 651 -18.26 -16.31 28.36
N MET A 652 -18.77 -15.37 27.55
CA MET A 652 -18.12 -14.07 27.36
C MET A 652 -18.10 -13.24 28.65
N ILE A 653 -19.18 -13.26 29.42
CA ILE A 653 -19.25 -12.56 30.72
C ILE A 653 -18.29 -13.22 31.73
N GLU A 654 -18.25 -14.54 31.80
CA GLU A 654 -17.31 -15.28 32.66
C GLU A 654 -15.84 -15.03 32.32
N LEU A 655 -15.52 -14.86 31.03
CA LEU A 655 -14.19 -14.46 30.59
C LEU A 655 -13.82 -13.06 31.13
N LEU A 656 -14.75 -12.11 31.06
CA LEU A 656 -14.56 -10.75 31.60
C LEU A 656 -14.48 -10.74 33.13
N GLN A 657 -15.29 -11.56 33.82
CA GLN A 657 -15.23 -11.74 35.27
C GLN A 657 -13.87 -12.28 35.72
N ARG A 658 -13.34 -13.30 35.04
CA ARG A 658 -12.01 -13.84 35.34
C ARG A 658 -10.91 -12.81 35.10
N ARG A 659 -11.02 -12.00 34.04
CA ARG A 659 -10.10 -10.87 33.80
C ARG A 659 -10.14 -9.86 34.95
N ALA A 660 -11.33 -9.42 35.36
CA ALA A 660 -11.50 -8.38 36.36
C ALA A 660 -11.15 -8.84 37.80
N THR A 661 -11.53 -10.07 38.16
CA THR A 661 -11.41 -10.56 39.56
C THR A 661 -10.17 -11.42 39.82
N GLN A 662 -9.68 -12.15 38.82
CA GLN A 662 -8.55 -13.09 38.96
C GLN A 662 -7.29 -12.59 38.24
N GLY A 663 -7.33 -11.42 37.59
CA GLY A 663 -6.22 -10.88 36.82
C GLY A 663 -5.85 -11.71 35.59
N ALA A 664 -6.79 -12.52 35.07
CA ALA A 664 -6.53 -13.37 33.91
C ALA A 664 -6.21 -12.52 32.68
N PHE A 665 -5.11 -12.86 31.99
CA PHE A 665 -4.71 -12.12 30.78
C PHE A 665 -5.68 -12.40 29.62
N VAL A 666 -6.20 -11.33 29.04
CA VAL A 666 -6.99 -11.32 27.82
C VAL A 666 -6.39 -10.27 26.90
N SER A 667 -5.92 -10.70 25.73
CA SER A 667 -5.36 -9.78 24.72
C SER A 667 -6.39 -8.77 24.25
N ASP A 668 -5.95 -7.59 23.85
CA ASP A 668 -6.78 -6.47 23.41
C ASP A 668 -7.66 -6.86 22.22
N GLN A 669 -7.08 -7.65 21.31
CA GLN A 669 -7.78 -8.16 20.14
C GLN A 669 -8.92 -9.11 20.51
N VAL A 670 -8.79 -9.88 21.60
CA VAL A 670 -9.89 -10.73 22.10
C VAL A 670 -10.91 -9.85 22.81
N LEU A 671 -10.47 -8.90 23.65
CA LEU A 671 -11.35 -7.98 24.35
C LEU A 671 -12.23 -7.16 23.39
N TYR A 672 -11.65 -6.65 22.30
CA TYR A 672 -12.37 -6.00 21.21
C TYR A 672 -13.48 -6.89 20.62
N GLN A 673 -13.18 -8.17 20.34
CA GLN A 673 -14.17 -9.09 19.78
C GLN A 673 -15.25 -9.47 20.80
N VAL A 674 -14.91 -9.56 22.09
CA VAL A 674 -15.86 -9.83 23.18
C VAL A 674 -16.83 -8.67 23.36
N PHE A 675 -16.33 -7.43 23.39
CA PHE A 675 -17.20 -6.24 23.47
C PHE A 675 -18.10 -6.11 22.25
N GLY A 676 -17.57 -6.31 21.04
CA GLY A 676 -18.38 -6.37 19.82
C GLY A 676 -19.46 -7.46 19.89
N PHE A 677 -19.10 -8.65 20.35
CA PHE A 677 -20.07 -9.75 20.53
C PHE A 677 -21.19 -9.35 21.51
N ILE A 678 -20.86 -8.79 22.69
CA ILE A 678 -21.86 -8.40 23.69
C ILE A 678 -22.75 -7.27 23.16
N ALA A 679 -22.19 -6.34 22.38
CA ALA A 679 -22.93 -5.26 21.75
C ALA A 679 -23.99 -5.81 20.76
N GLU A 680 -23.61 -6.77 19.92
CA GLU A 680 -24.54 -7.49 19.03
C GLU A 680 -25.57 -8.30 19.84
N ALA A 681 -25.11 -9.02 20.87
CA ALA A 681 -25.97 -9.80 21.76
C ALA A 681 -27.01 -8.94 22.48
N ALA A 682 -26.69 -7.70 22.83
CA ALA A 682 -27.62 -6.78 23.49
C ALA A 682 -28.85 -6.46 22.64
N GLN A 683 -28.81 -6.63 21.32
CA GLN A 683 -29.92 -6.38 20.42
C GLN A 683 -31.06 -7.41 20.59
N HIS A 684 -30.73 -8.63 20.98
CA HIS A 684 -31.66 -9.76 21.06
C HIS A 684 -32.17 -9.99 22.49
N ALA A 685 -33.45 -10.37 22.62
CA ALA A 685 -34.08 -10.50 23.94
C ALA A 685 -33.56 -11.73 24.71
N ILE A 686 -33.33 -12.85 24.00
CA ILE A 686 -32.91 -14.12 24.60
C ILE A 686 -31.52 -14.03 25.25
N THR A 687 -30.58 -13.38 24.59
CA THR A 687 -29.22 -13.10 25.08
C THR A 687 -29.22 -11.98 26.11
N TYR A 688 -30.04 -10.96 25.94
CA TYR A 688 -30.10 -9.87 26.92
C TYR A 688 -30.61 -10.32 28.30
N LYS A 689 -31.46 -11.36 28.37
CA LYS A 689 -31.83 -11.99 29.65
C LYS A 689 -30.61 -12.47 30.44
N VAL A 690 -29.54 -12.90 29.75
CA VAL A 690 -28.26 -13.30 30.34
C VAL A 690 -27.42 -12.07 30.70
N ILE A 691 -27.43 -11.02 29.88
CA ILE A 691 -26.65 -9.79 30.13
C ILE A 691 -27.21 -9.00 31.34
N LYS A 692 -28.54 -8.90 31.46
CA LYS A 692 -29.22 -7.99 32.38
C LYS A 692 -28.76 -8.10 33.85
N PRO A 693 -28.61 -9.30 34.45
CA PRO A 693 -28.12 -9.44 35.83
C PRO A 693 -26.69 -8.94 36.03
N HIS A 694 -25.89 -8.87 34.97
CA HIS A 694 -24.48 -8.48 35.01
C HIS A 694 -24.23 -7.05 34.54
N LEU A 695 -25.29 -6.26 34.28
CA LEU A 695 -25.17 -4.94 33.67
C LEU A 695 -24.33 -3.97 34.51
N GLN A 696 -24.52 -3.97 35.84
CA GLN A 696 -23.71 -3.17 36.76
C GLN A 696 -22.22 -3.53 36.67
N PHE A 697 -21.91 -4.83 36.74
CA PHE A 697 -20.54 -5.34 36.62
C PHE A 697 -19.90 -4.98 35.26
N LEU A 698 -20.63 -5.20 34.16
CA LEU A 698 -20.13 -4.92 32.82
C LEU A 698 -19.82 -3.44 32.61
N VAL A 699 -20.65 -2.56 33.16
CA VAL A 699 -20.41 -1.11 33.04
C VAL A 699 -19.30 -0.67 33.98
N HIS A 700 -19.46 -0.87 35.28
CA HIS A 700 -18.60 -0.31 36.32
C HIS A 700 -17.24 -0.99 36.41
N ASP A 701 -17.19 -2.33 36.39
CA ASP A 701 -15.97 -3.09 36.67
C ASP A 701 -15.20 -3.50 35.41
N VAL A 702 -15.82 -3.36 34.23
CA VAL A 702 -15.22 -3.78 32.95
C VAL A 702 -15.06 -2.61 31.98
N VAL A 703 -16.15 -1.92 31.63
CA VAL A 703 -16.13 -0.88 30.59
C VAL A 703 -15.45 0.40 31.07
N LEU A 704 -15.82 0.95 32.24
CA LEU A 704 -15.22 2.20 32.74
C LEU A 704 -13.70 2.09 32.93
N PRO A 705 -13.13 1.01 33.50
CA PRO A 705 -11.68 0.85 33.60
C PRO A 705 -10.97 0.77 32.25
N VAL A 706 -11.60 0.20 31.21
CA VAL A 706 -11.01 0.17 29.86
C VAL A 706 -11.00 1.56 29.23
N LEU A 707 -12.05 2.35 29.45
CA LEU A 707 -12.15 3.72 28.95
C LEU A 707 -11.24 4.71 29.69
N SER A 708 -10.76 4.35 30.88
CA SER A 708 -9.90 5.18 31.70
C SER A 708 -8.48 5.28 31.13
N PHE A 709 -7.84 6.42 31.39
CA PHE A 709 -6.41 6.64 31.18
C PHE A 709 -5.58 5.58 31.92
N SER A 710 -4.75 4.84 31.20
CA SER A 710 -4.01 3.68 31.73
C SER A 710 -2.55 4.02 32.05
N GLN A 711 -1.87 3.09 32.72
CA GLN A 711 -0.43 3.23 32.97
C GLN A 711 0.38 3.22 31.66
N GLU A 712 -0.08 2.48 30.65
CA GLU A 712 0.52 2.47 29.32
C GLU A 712 0.32 3.81 28.60
N ASP A 713 -0.82 4.47 28.77
CA ASP A 713 -1.01 5.83 28.27
C ASP A 713 -0.06 6.81 28.94
N GLN A 714 0.13 6.71 30.26
CA GLN A 714 1.09 7.56 30.98
C GLN A 714 2.50 7.39 30.43
N GLN A 715 2.94 6.15 30.21
CA GLN A 715 4.25 5.87 29.64
C GLN A 715 4.40 6.45 28.23
N LEU A 716 3.38 6.31 27.38
CA LEU A 716 3.41 6.86 26.02
C LEU A 716 3.36 8.38 26.02
N TRP A 717 2.56 8.97 26.90
CA TRP A 717 2.45 10.42 27.11
C TRP A 717 3.81 11.02 27.46
N GLU A 718 4.56 10.38 28.36
CA GLU A 718 5.87 10.85 28.81
C GLU A 718 6.99 10.59 27.79
N SER A 719 6.95 9.44 27.10
CA SER A 719 8.05 9.00 26.22
C SER A 719 7.95 9.50 24.77
N ASP A 720 6.74 9.59 24.22
CA ASP A 720 6.46 10.03 22.84
C ASP A 720 5.05 10.64 22.73
N PRO A 721 4.86 11.90 23.18
CA PRO A 721 3.55 12.56 23.17
C PRO A 721 2.98 12.76 21.74
N ASP A 722 3.84 12.87 20.72
CA ASP A 722 3.42 12.94 19.32
C ASP A 722 2.76 11.63 18.85
N GLU A 723 3.33 10.47 19.23
CA GLU A 723 2.70 9.18 18.99
C GLU A 723 1.40 9.02 19.80
N PHE A 724 1.34 9.49 21.05
CA PHE A 724 0.10 9.48 21.84
C PHE A 724 -1.06 10.20 21.10
N ILE A 725 -0.81 11.42 20.61
CA ILE A 725 -1.80 12.20 19.84
C ILE A 725 -2.19 11.46 18.56
N ARG A 726 -1.20 10.90 17.83
CA ARG A 726 -1.47 10.11 16.63
C ARG A 726 -2.34 8.90 16.94
N ARG A 727 -2.14 8.21 18.06
CA ARG A 727 -2.98 7.07 18.47
C ARG A 727 -4.41 7.49 18.79
N GLN A 728 -4.61 8.61 19.51
CA GLN A 728 -5.95 9.14 19.79
C GLN A 728 -6.69 9.52 18.51
N GLY A 729 -6.07 10.27 17.59
CA GLY A 729 -6.67 10.63 16.30
C GLY A 729 -6.84 9.44 15.34
N ALA A 730 -6.01 8.40 15.49
CA ALA A 730 -6.08 7.17 14.72
C ALA A 730 -7.07 6.14 15.27
N CYS A 731 -7.81 6.41 16.36
CA CYS A 731 -8.80 5.46 16.90
C CYS A 731 -9.89 5.08 15.86
N GLU A 732 -10.19 5.97 14.92
CA GLU A 732 -11.06 5.66 13.76
C GLU A 732 -10.40 4.74 12.69
N THR A 733 -9.07 4.57 12.75
CA THR A 733 -8.25 3.83 11.77
C THR A 733 -7.52 2.60 12.35
N MET A 734 -7.41 2.48 13.68
CA MET A 734 -6.88 1.30 14.35
C MET A 734 -7.95 0.21 14.39
N PHE A 735 -7.89 -0.70 13.42
CA PHE A 735 -8.74 -1.88 13.40
C PHE A 735 -8.44 -2.76 14.63
N SER A 736 -9.33 -2.73 15.63
CA SER A 736 -9.34 -3.56 16.85
C SER A 736 -8.77 -2.97 18.16
N ASP A 737 -9.05 -1.69 18.44
CA ASP A 737 -8.83 -1.07 19.76
C ASP A 737 -9.97 -1.38 20.77
N PRO A 738 -9.67 -1.88 21.99
CA PRO A 738 -10.68 -2.15 23.01
C PRO A 738 -11.49 -0.95 23.48
N ARG A 739 -10.92 0.26 23.50
CA ARG A 739 -11.65 1.47 23.97
C ARG A 739 -12.78 1.83 23.03
N SER A 740 -12.51 1.80 21.71
CA SER A 740 -13.54 1.98 20.69
C SER A 740 -14.68 0.96 20.87
N ALA A 741 -14.36 -0.32 21.07
CA ALA A 741 -15.38 -1.36 21.24
C ALA A 741 -16.16 -1.23 22.57
N ALA A 742 -15.51 -0.73 23.64
CA ALA A 742 -16.17 -0.43 24.90
C ALA A 742 -17.18 0.73 24.75
N GLY A 743 -16.80 1.77 24.00
CA GLY A 743 -17.70 2.86 23.61
C GLY A 743 -18.89 2.39 22.76
N ASP A 744 -18.64 1.54 21.76
CA ASP A 744 -19.69 0.90 20.94
C ASP A 744 -20.66 0.06 21.78
N LEU A 745 -20.15 -0.64 22.79
CA LEU A 745 -20.94 -1.43 23.72
C LEU A 745 -21.87 -0.54 24.55
N LEU A 746 -21.38 0.58 25.10
CA LEU A 746 -22.24 1.56 25.80
C LEU A 746 -23.33 2.10 24.88
N ARG A 747 -22.98 2.50 23.66
CA ARG A 747 -23.95 2.98 22.65
C ARG A 747 -25.01 1.94 22.35
N SER A 748 -24.64 0.68 22.22
CA SER A 748 -25.57 -0.43 21.97
C SER A 748 -26.48 -0.69 23.17
N PHE A 749 -25.95 -0.65 24.40
CA PHE A 749 -26.76 -0.75 25.61
C PHE A 749 -27.81 0.35 25.68
N VAL A 750 -27.45 1.60 25.41
CA VAL A 750 -28.42 2.71 25.42
C VAL A 750 -29.42 2.58 24.27
N THR A 751 -28.94 2.28 23.06
CA THR A 751 -29.78 2.20 21.84
C THR A 751 -30.84 1.10 21.93
N TYR A 752 -30.46 -0.09 22.39
CA TYR A 752 -31.35 -1.26 22.36
C TYR A 752 -32.00 -1.56 23.70
N ARG A 753 -31.41 -1.11 24.81
CA ARG A 753 -31.77 -1.49 26.18
C ARG A 753 -31.82 -0.31 27.15
N GLY A 754 -31.90 0.92 26.64
CA GLY A 754 -31.85 2.16 27.42
C GLY A 754 -32.76 2.18 28.64
N ARG A 755 -33.92 1.50 28.60
CA ARG A 755 -34.81 1.37 29.78
C ARG A 755 -34.11 0.81 31.02
N ASP A 756 -33.28 -0.21 30.84
CA ASP A 756 -32.61 -0.88 31.94
C ASP A 756 -31.17 -0.38 32.11
N SER A 757 -30.48 -0.08 31.00
CA SER A 757 -29.04 0.19 30.99
C SER A 757 -28.66 1.61 31.35
N LEU A 758 -29.49 2.59 30.99
CA LEU A 758 -29.11 3.98 31.13
C LEU A 758 -28.99 4.41 32.59
N SER A 759 -29.90 3.94 33.46
CA SER A 759 -29.86 4.21 34.89
C SER A 759 -28.60 3.62 35.54
N VAL A 760 -28.21 2.41 35.13
CA VAL A 760 -26.98 1.73 35.59
C VAL A 760 -25.73 2.48 35.13
N ILE A 761 -25.71 2.93 33.87
CA ILE A 761 -24.59 3.70 33.31
C ILE A 761 -24.44 5.02 34.06
N MET A 762 -25.52 5.79 34.19
CA MET A 762 -25.48 7.07 34.89
C MET A 762 -25.15 6.91 36.39
N ALA A 763 -25.68 5.89 37.06
CA ALA A 763 -25.34 5.61 38.46
C ALA A 763 -23.84 5.26 38.64
N SER A 764 -23.26 4.50 37.71
CA SER A 764 -21.84 4.14 37.75
C SER A 764 -20.95 5.37 37.52
N ILE A 765 -21.30 6.21 36.53
CA ILE A 765 -20.64 7.49 36.27
C ILE A 765 -20.73 8.39 37.52
N SER A 766 -21.92 8.60 38.08
CA SER A 766 -22.11 9.43 39.27
C SER A 766 -21.31 8.92 40.46
N THR A 767 -21.20 7.60 40.64
CA THR A 767 -20.40 6.99 41.71
C THR A 767 -18.93 7.42 41.62
N ASP A 768 -18.31 7.33 40.44
CA ASP A 768 -16.92 7.74 40.24
C ASP A 768 -16.73 9.26 40.37
N LEU A 769 -17.68 10.05 39.85
CA LEU A 769 -17.64 11.51 39.94
C LEU A 769 -17.79 12.01 41.38
N GLU A 770 -18.68 11.40 42.17
CA GLU A 770 -18.84 11.72 43.59
C GLU A 770 -17.63 11.29 44.40
N ALA A 771 -17.06 10.11 44.11
CA ALA A 771 -15.85 9.63 44.77
C ALA A 771 -14.69 10.61 44.56
N TYR A 772 -14.49 11.08 43.33
CA TYR A 772 -13.51 12.13 43.02
C TYR A 772 -13.81 13.43 43.77
N SER A 773 -15.06 13.91 43.74
CA SER A 773 -15.45 15.18 44.36
C SER A 773 -15.23 15.18 45.89
N ARG A 774 -15.43 14.03 46.55
CA ARG A 774 -15.22 13.90 48.01
C ARG A 774 -13.75 14.01 48.42
N MET A 775 -12.79 13.84 47.50
CA MET A 775 -11.37 13.90 47.81
C MET A 775 -10.82 15.33 47.90
N GLY A 776 -11.49 16.32 47.28
CA GLY A 776 -11.08 17.73 47.32
C GLY A 776 -9.62 17.92 46.90
N ASP A 777 -8.81 18.59 47.73
CA ASP A 777 -7.39 18.82 47.45
C ASP A 777 -6.49 17.56 47.59
N LYS A 778 -7.04 16.42 48.02
CA LYS A 778 -6.31 15.15 48.22
C LYS A 778 -6.50 14.15 47.07
N VAL A 779 -6.96 14.58 45.91
CA VAL A 779 -7.17 13.72 44.73
C VAL A 779 -5.87 12.98 44.38
N ASP A 780 -5.96 11.65 44.26
CA ASP A 780 -4.87 10.82 43.78
C ASP A 780 -5.01 10.50 42.28
N MET A 781 -3.96 9.92 41.70
CA MET A 781 -3.95 9.56 40.29
C MET A 781 -5.05 8.54 39.95
N GLN A 782 -5.39 7.63 40.88
CA GLN A 782 -6.40 6.60 40.65
C GLN A 782 -7.81 7.22 40.52
N ALA A 783 -8.11 8.21 41.34
CA ALA A 783 -9.33 8.99 41.24
C ALA A 783 -9.38 9.82 39.95
N CYS A 784 -8.25 10.42 39.53
CA CYS A 784 -8.16 11.09 38.22
C CYS A 784 -8.48 10.11 37.07
N CYS A 785 -7.90 8.90 37.07
CA CYS A 785 -8.17 7.89 36.04
C CYS A 785 -9.64 7.44 36.00
N LYS A 786 -10.26 7.20 37.17
CA LYS A 786 -11.68 6.84 37.25
C LYS A 786 -12.58 7.95 36.71
N LYS A 787 -12.27 9.22 37.06
CA LYS A 787 -12.98 10.37 36.51
C LYS A 787 -12.84 10.47 35.00
N ASP A 788 -11.64 10.23 34.46
CA ASP A 788 -11.43 10.17 33.01
C ASP A 788 -12.31 9.09 32.34
N GLY A 789 -12.34 7.88 32.90
CA GLY A 789 -13.19 6.79 32.41
C GLY A 789 -14.68 7.15 32.41
N ALA A 790 -15.16 7.80 33.48
CA ALA A 790 -16.54 8.27 33.61
C ALA A 790 -16.87 9.36 32.57
N LEU A 791 -15.97 10.32 32.35
CA LEU A 791 -16.14 11.36 31.33
C LEU A 791 -16.09 10.80 29.91
N ASN A 792 -15.18 9.86 29.64
CA ASN A 792 -15.10 9.16 28.36
C ASN A 792 -16.37 8.32 28.08
N ALA A 793 -16.96 7.73 29.12
CA ALA A 793 -18.26 7.05 28.99
C ALA A 793 -19.37 8.03 28.62
N LEU A 794 -19.44 9.21 29.26
CA LEU A 794 -20.39 10.28 28.90
C LEU A 794 -20.21 10.74 27.46
N GLU A 795 -18.97 10.94 27.03
CA GLU A 795 -18.61 11.31 25.66
C GLU A 795 -19.18 10.30 24.63
N ASN A 796 -19.00 9.01 24.89
CA ASN A 796 -19.45 7.95 23.97
C ASN A 796 -20.98 7.85 23.84
N ILE A 797 -21.74 8.31 24.84
CA ILE A 797 -23.22 8.30 24.83
C ILE A 797 -23.84 9.69 24.64
N ALA A 798 -23.03 10.70 24.31
CA ALA A 798 -23.46 12.09 24.22
C ALA A 798 -24.61 12.30 23.22
N GLU A 799 -24.54 11.69 22.02
CA GLU A 799 -25.61 11.72 21.01
C GLU A 799 -26.94 11.20 21.57
N GLN A 800 -26.92 10.06 22.26
CA GLN A 800 -28.13 9.45 22.81
C GLN A 800 -28.72 10.29 23.95
N LEU A 801 -27.87 10.86 24.80
CA LEU A 801 -28.28 11.79 25.87
C LEU A 801 -28.87 13.08 25.29
N ALA A 802 -28.26 13.64 24.24
CA ALA A 802 -28.71 14.83 23.54
C ALA A 802 -30.10 14.63 22.91
N ILE A 803 -30.29 13.53 22.18
CA ILE A 803 -31.58 13.18 21.57
C ILE A 803 -32.66 13.07 22.64
N ALA A 804 -32.39 12.34 23.73
CA ALA A 804 -33.32 12.16 24.83
C ALA A 804 -33.71 13.50 25.50
N ALA A 805 -32.73 14.38 25.75
CA ALA A 805 -32.96 15.67 26.38
C ALA A 805 -33.78 16.61 25.48
N VAL A 806 -33.54 16.61 24.17
CA VAL A 806 -34.31 17.41 23.19
C VAL A 806 -35.75 16.90 23.09
N GLU A 807 -35.97 15.58 23.05
CA GLU A 807 -37.31 14.98 23.03
C GLU A 807 -38.11 15.33 24.30
N LYS A 808 -37.47 15.34 25.47
CA LYS A 808 -38.09 15.76 26.75
C LYS A 808 -38.44 17.24 26.81
N SER A 809 -37.62 18.10 26.19
CA SER A 809 -37.83 19.57 26.17
C SER A 809 -38.95 20.05 25.24
N GLY A 810 -39.59 19.16 24.48
CA GLY A 810 -40.70 19.51 23.57
C GLY A 810 -40.30 20.25 22.29
N LYS A 811 -39.01 20.53 22.06
CA LYS A 811 -38.48 21.29 20.91
C LYS A 811 -38.20 20.45 19.65
N SER A 812 -38.80 19.27 19.49
CA SER A 812 -38.54 18.44 18.30
C SER A 812 -39.16 19.04 17.03
N LYS A 813 -38.32 19.54 16.11
CA LYS A 813 -38.71 19.92 14.73
C LYS A 813 -39.12 18.70 13.86
N ARG A 814 -39.10 17.48 14.40
CA ARG A 814 -39.50 16.25 13.71
C ARG A 814 -40.95 15.83 14.04
N SER A 815 -41.87 16.78 13.98
CA SER A 815 -43.29 16.45 13.75
C SER A 815 -43.43 15.91 12.32
N LYS A 816 -43.25 14.61 12.14
CA LYS A 816 -43.82 13.92 10.98
C LYS A 816 -45.34 14.02 11.12
N LYS A 817 -45.96 14.88 10.31
CA LYS A 817 -47.41 14.98 10.13
C LYS A 817 -48.05 13.58 10.18
N GLY A 818 -48.87 13.32 11.20
CA GLY A 818 -49.83 12.21 11.19
C GLY A 818 -49.60 11.01 12.14
N LYS A 819 -48.56 10.95 12.98
CA LYS A 819 -48.49 9.94 14.06
C LYS A 819 -48.55 10.62 15.43
N LYS A 820 -49.51 10.20 16.27
CA LYS A 820 -49.61 10.64 17.68
C LYS A 820 -48.24 10.50 18.35
N PRO A 821 -47.78 11.49 19.15
CA PRO A 821 -46.55 11.35 19.91
C PRO A 821 -46.65 10.09 20.77
N LYS A 822 -45.66 9.19 20.64
CA LYS A 822 -45.53 8.06 21.57
C LYS A 822 -45.35 8.67 22.96
N LYS A 823 -46.16 8.25 23.94
CA LYS A 823 -45.95 8.63 25.35
C LYS A 823 -44.51 8.28 25.73
N PRO A 824 -43.77 9.20 26.38
CA PRO A 824 -42.41 8.91 26.75
C PRO A 824 -42.35 7.69 27.65
N SER A 825 -41.35 6.83 27.45
CA SER A 825 -41.18 5.64 28.27
C SER A 825 -40.84 6.05 29.73
N ALA A 826 -41.12 5.19 30.72
CA ALA A 826 -40.82 5.50 32.13
C ALA A 826 -39.34 5.87 32.41
N VAL A 827 -38.44 5.58 31.47
CA VAL A 827 -37.00 5.86 31.57
C VAL A 827 -36.62 7.18 30.88
N GLU A 828 -37.40 7.64 29.92
CA GLU A 828 -37.30 9.02 29.38
C GLU A 828 -37.64 10.07 30.45
N ASN A 829 -38.40 9.70 31.48
CA ASN A 829 -38.61 10.58 32.64
C ASN A 829 -37.39 10.70 33.56
N GLN A 830 -36.51 9.68 33.61
CA GLN A 830 -35.29 9.65 34.42
C GLN A 830 -34.10 10.33 33.75
N LEU A 831 -34.17 10.57 32.43
CA LEU A 831 -33.14 11.24 31.66
C LEU A 831 -33.05 12.73 32.00
N PRO A 832 -31.84 13.31 32.12
CA PRO A 832 -31.68 14.75 32.35
C PRO A 832 -32.29 15.53 31.17
N ASP A 833 -33.00 16.61 31.48
CA ASP A 833 -33.36 17.59 30.45
C ASP A 833 -32.11 18.39 30.02
N VAL A 834 -32.27 19.27 29.04
CA VAL A 834 -31.15 20.09 28.53
C VAL A 834 -30.48 20.90 29.64
N ASN A 835 -31.26 21.41 30.61
CA ASN A 835 -30.73 22.19 31.72
C ASN A 835 -29.92 21.32 32.69
N ALA A 836 -30.41 20.12 33.02
CA ALA A 836 -29.70 19.18 33.88
C ALA A 836 -28.40 18.68 33.24
N LEU A 837 -28.38 18.42 31.92
CA LEU A 837 -27.15 18.12 31.18
C LEU A 837 -26.17 19.30 31.20
N GLN A 838 -26.67 20.52 30.98
CA GLN A 838 -25.84 21.72 31.03
C GLN A 838 -25.22 21.92 32.42
N GLN A 839 -26.01 21.77 33.49
CA GLN A 839 -25.51 21.88 34.87
C GLN A 839 -24.48 20.80 35.19
N MET A 840 -24.69 19.57 34.73
CA MET A 840 -23.70 18.50 34.86
C MET A 840 -22.37 18.88 34.18
N LEU A 841 -22.40 19.37 32.94
CA LEU A 841 -21.16 19.79 32.25
C LEU A 841 -20.46 20.94 32.96
N VAL A 842 -21.22 21.93 33.46
CA VAL A 842 -20.68 23.06 34.23
C VAL A 842 -20.04 22.59 35.53
N ASN A 843 -20.68 21.67 36.26
CA ASN A 843 -20.20 21.26 37.58
C ASN A 843 -19.09 20.21 37.51
N VAL A 844 -19.08 19.37 36.47
CA VAL A 844 -18.20 18.20 36.39
C VAL A 844 -17.04 18.41 35.42
N VAL A 845 -17.29 19.02 34.25
CA VAL A 845 -16.33 19.09 33.13
C VAL A 845 -15.57 20.42 33.13
N LEU A 846 -16.28 21.54 33.32
CA LEU A 846 -15.70 22.88 33.27
C LEU A 846 -14.56 23.12 34.29
N PRO A 847 -14.62 22.61 35.54
CA PRO A 847 -13.51 22.74 36.49
C PRO A 847 -12.24 22.00 36.03
N GLU A 848 -12.39 20.93 35.26
CA GLU A 848 -11.27 20.08 34.86
C GLU A 848 -10.36 20.71 33.82
N PHE A 849 -10.77 21.78 33.14
CA PHE A 849 -9.87 22.59 32.31
C PHE A 849 -8.71 23.20 33.11
N LYS A 850 -8.84 23.30 34.44
CA LYS A 850 -7.79 23.77 35.35
C LYS A 850 -7.21 22.65 36.22
N SER A 851 -7.49 21.39 35.90
CA SER A 851 -7.01 20.23 36.65
C SER A 851 -5.49 20.18 36.66
N GLN A 852 -4.90 19.71 37.77
CA GLN A 852 -3.47 19.42 37.81
C GLN A 852 -3.13 18.18 36.97
N CYS A 853 -4.07 17.23 36.85
CA CYS A 853 -3.97 16.06 35.98
C CYS A 853 -4.13 16.47 34.50
N ALA A 854 -3.06 16.43 33.71
CA ALA A 854 -3.05 16.90 32.32
C ALA A 854 -4.05 16.17 31.41
N PHE A 855 -4.15 14.85 31.54
CA PHE A 855 -5.10 14.07 30.75
C PHE A 855 -6.57 14.39 31.10
N LEU A 856 -6.87 14.91 32.29
CA LEU A 856 -8.21 15.42 32.61
C LEU A 856 -8.52 16.74 31.88
N ARG A 857 -7.52 17.61 31.68
CA ARG A 857 -7.68 18.80 30.83
C ARG A 857 -7.96 18.41 29.38
N LEU A 858 -7.22 17.43 28.86
CA LEU A 858 -7.48 16.84 27.55
C LEU A 858 -8.89 16.25 27.45
N ARG A 859 -9.30 15.45 28.45
CA ARG A 859 -10.64 14.84 28.49
C ARG A 859 -11.74 15.89 28.53
N ALA A 860 -11.55 16.97 29.29
CA ALA A 860 -12.51 18.06 29.38
C ALA A 860 -12.77 18.70 27.99
N CYS A 861 -11.72 18.88 27.19
CA CYS A 861 -11.84 19.34 25.80
C CYS A 861 -12.69 18.37 24.96
N SER A 862 -12.33 17.09 24.96
CA SER A 862 -12.99 16.04 24.17
C SER A 862 -14.47 15.86 24.54
N THR A 863 -14.77 15.76 25.84
CA THR A 863 -16.14 15.60 26.34
C THR A 863 -17.00 16.81 25.98
N PHE A 864 -16.48 18.04 26.11
CA PHE A 864 -17.24 19.22 25.74
C PHE A 864 -17.51 19.29 24.22
N GLU A 865 -16.52 18.97 23.37
CA GLU A 865 -16.70 18.92 21.91
C GLU A 865 -17.82 17.93 21.51
N ALA A 866 -17.86 16.74 22.13
CA ALA A 866 -18.88 15.73 21.86
C ALA A 866 -20.32 16.19 22.17
N PHE A 867 -20.53 17.07 23.16
CA PHE A 867 -21.85 17.61 23.46
C PHE A 867 -22.22 18.84 22.59
N ILE A 868 -21.24 19.62 22.10
CA ILE A 868 -21.49 20.71 21.16
C ILE A 868 -21.97 20.16 19.81
N SER A 869 -21.42 19.04 19.33
CA SER A 869 -21.74 18.48 18.01
C SER A 869 -23.20 18.06 17.86
N GLU A 870 -23.93 17.86 18.96
CA GLU A 870 -25.27 17.28 18.99
C GLU A 870 -26.42 18.31 18.94
N ASN A 871 -26.17 19.52 18.44
CA ASN A 871 -27.15 20.62 18.32
C ASN A 871 -27.85 21.03 19.63
N ILE A 872 -27.28 20.70 20.79
CA ILE A 872 -27.77 21.19 22.07
C ILE A 872 -27.67 22.73 22.12
N GLU A 873 -28.73 23.40 22.55
CA GLU A 873 -28.75 24.85 22.82
C GLU A 873 -28.18 25.11 24.22
N PHE A 874 -26.87 25.24 24.33
CA PHE A 874 -26.24 25.74 25.55
C PHE A 874 -26.55 27.22 25.76
N SER A 875 -26.67 27.65 27.02
CA SER A 875 -26.69 29.08 27.33
C SER A 875 -25.39 29.76 26.86
N GLN A 876 -25.49 31.03 26.47
CA GLN A 876 -24.33 31.80 26.03
C GLN A 876 -23.23 31.87 27.10
N GLU A 877 -23.62 31.91 28.38
CA GLU A 877 -22.67 31.91 29.51
C GLU A 877 -21.85 30.62 29.57
N VAL A 878 -22.49 29.46 29.46
CA VAL A 878 -21.79 28.16 29.53
C VAL A 878 -20.93 27.93 28.30
N PHE A 879 -21.46 28.26 27.11
CA PHE A 879 -20.69 28.20 25.88
C PHE A 879 -19.48 29.14 25.91
N GLY A 880 -19.66 30.37 26.39
CA GLY A 880 -18.59 31.36 26.53
C GLY A 880 -17.51 30.89 27.53
N ALA A 881 -17.91 30.38 28.69
CA ALA A 881 -16.99 29.86 29.70
C ALA A 881 -16.15 28.70 29.16
N ALA A 882 -16.79 27.75 28.47
CA ALA A 882 -16.09 26.62 27.89
C ALA A 882 -15.21 27.02 26.70
N PHE A 883 -15.64 27.94 25.84
CA PHE A 883 -14.82 28.48 24.76
C PHE A 883 -13.54 29.14 25.28
N VAL A 884 -13.65 29.94 26.34
CA VAL A 884 -12.49 30.55 27.01
C VAL A 884 -11.58 29.47 27.60
N ALA A 885 -12.15 28.42 28.20
CA ALA A 885 -11.40 27.33 28.79
C ALA A 885 -10.65 26.50 27.73
N THR A 886 -11.29 26.13 26.61
CA THR A 886 -10.64 25.44 25.49
C THR A 886 -9.56 26.30 24.85
N LYS A 887 -9.77 27.62 24.72
CA LYS A 887 -8.75 28.56 24.21
C LYS A 887 -7.52 28.58 25.11
N ALA A 888 -7.69 28.50 26.43
CA ALA A 888 -6.57 28.44 27.37
C ALA A 888 -5.71 27.18 27.18
N CYS A 889 -6.29 26.05 26.78
CA CYS A 889 -5.57 24.81 26.49
C CYS A 889 -4.62 24.92 25.28
N LEU A 890 -4.81 25.86 24.37
CA LEU A 890 -3.84 26.13 23.28
C LEU A 890 -2.50 26.68 23.78
N SER A 891 -2.46 27.15 25.03
CA SER A 891 -1.25 27.63 25.72
C SER A 891 -0.86 26.72 26.89
N ASP A 892 -1.34 25.47 26.91
CA ASP A 892 -0.98 24.48 27.93
C ASP A 892 0.50 24.11 27.84
N SER A 893 1.09 23.60 28.92
CA SER A 893 2.46 23.10 28.93
C SER A 893 2.58 21.73 28.27
N GLU A 894 1.49 20.96 28.24
CA GLU A 894 1.47 19.57 27.79
C GLU A 894 1.01 19.45 26.34
N LEU A 895 1.89 18.92 25.48
CA LEU A 895 1.64 18.83 24.03
C LEU A 895 0.32 18.12 23.67
N PRO A 896 -0.07 16.99 24.29
CA PRO A 896 -1.34 16.36 23.96
C PRO A 896 -2.56 17.23 24.28
N VAL A 897 -2.51 18.05 25.34
CA VAL A 897 -3.58 18.98 25.71
C VAL A 897 -3.68 20.10 24.67
N ILE A 898 -2.55 20.62 24.20
CA ILE A 898 -2.50 21.59 23.10
C ILE A 898 -3.12 20.99 21.83
N GLY A 899 -2.78 19.73 21.52
CA GLY A 899 -3.25 19.00 20.34
C GLY A 899 -4.77 18.84 20.29
N GLU A 900 -5.42 18.46 21.39
CA GLU A 900 -6.90 18.39 21.49
C GLU A 900 -7.57 19.77 21.66
N GLY A 901 -6.84 20.75 22.19
CA GLY A 901 -7.31 22.14 22.28
C GLY A 901 -7.55 22.80 20.91
N VAL A 902 -7.02 22.22 19.82
CA VAL A 902 -7.31 22.62 18.43
C VAL A 902 -8.65 22.02 18.01
N PRO A 903 -9.71 22.83 17.79
CA PRO A 903 -11.02 22.30 17.48
C PRO A 903 -11.03 21.49 16.17
N LYS A 904 -11.34 20.19 16.24
CA LYS A 904 -11.42 19.33 15.04
C LYS A 904 -12.72 19.55 14.26
N ARG A 905 -13.82 19.97 14.91
CA ARG A 905 -15.15 20.14 14.27
C ARG A 905 -15.82 21.51 14.36
N LEU A 906 -15.15 22.54 14.90
CA LEU A 906 -15.58 23.95 14.73
C LEU A 906 -15.35 24.47 13.28
N GLY A 907 -14.92 23.62 12.34
CA GLY A 907 -14.79 23.95 10.92
C GLY A 907 -16.03 23.70 10.04
N SER A 908 -17.15 23.23 10.59
CA SER A 908 -18.39 23.08 9.80
C SER A 908 -19.20 24.38 9.82
N GLU A 909 -19.13 25.14 8.72
CA GLU A 909 -19.74 26.47 8.52
C GLU A 909 -21.23 26.55 8.92
N GLN A 910 -21.98 25.44 8.94
CA GLN A 910 -23.42 25.44 9.19
C GLN A 910 -23.85 25.61 10.66
N GLY A 911 -23.00 25.26 11.63
CA GLY A 911 -23.32 25.42 13.06
C GLY A 911 -22.98 26.81 13.61
N ILE A 912 -21.92 27.42 13.08
CA ILE A 912 -21.37 28.70 13.54
C ILE A 912 -22.14 29.88 12.94
N HIS A 913 -22.60 29.77 11.68
CA HIS A 913 -23.27 30.88 11.00
C HIS A 913 -24.62 31.28 11.61
N ASN A 914 -25.30 30.37 12.32
CA ASN A 914 -26.64 30.63 12.85
C ASN A 914 -26.66 31.06 14.32
N ARG A 915 -25.51 31.13 15.02
CA ARG A 915 -25.47 31.35 16.48
C ARG A 915 -24.45 32.38 16.97
N MET A 916 -23.70 33.04 16.09
CA MET A 916 -22.71 34.04 16.49
C MET A 916 -22.98 35.37 15.79
N ASP A 917 -23.52 36.32 16.55
CA ASP A 917 -23.46 37.75 16.20
C ASP A 917 -22.00 38.21 16.12
N GLU A 918 -21.80 39.27 15.34
CA GLU A 918 -20.59 39.78 14.66
C GLU A 918 -19.25 39.83 15.44
N VAL A 919 -19.24 39.57 16.75
CA VAL A 919 -18.03 39.60 17.60
C VAL A 919 -17.34 38.23 17.66
N GLY A 920 -18.07 37.12 17.46
CA GLY A 920 -17.53 35.75 17.58
C GLY A 920 -16.69 35.27 16.39
N GLY A 921 -17.06 35.67 15.17
CA GLY A 921 -16.37 35.25 13.94
C GLY A 921 -14.96 35.81 13.78
N ILE A 922 -14.71 37.00 14.33
CA ILE A 922 -13.40 37.70 14.25
C ILE A 922 -12.36 37.02 15.15
N LEU A 923 -12.78 36.46 16.30
CA LEU A 923 -11.87 35.81 17.24
C LEU A 923 -11.40 34.43 16.78
N VAL A 924 -12.26 33.65 16.09
CA VAL A 924 -11.92 32.31 15.58
C VAL A 924 -10.86 32.40 14.46
N LEU A 925 -10.95 33.41 13.59
CA LEU A 925 -9.89 33.70 12.61
C LEU A 925 -8.56 34.07 13.29
N THR A 926 -8.60 34.80 14.40
CA THR A 926 -7.40 35.22 15.13
C THR A 926 -6.70 34.03 15.81
N VAL A 927 -7.45 33.03 16.27
CA VAL A 927 -6.91 31.82 16.92
C VAL A 927 -6.33 30.83 15.90
N LEU A 928 -6.97 30.67 14.73
CA LEU A 928 -6.46 29.80 13.66
C LEU A 928 -5.17 30.32 13.01
N LEU A 929 -4.91 31.64 13.07
CA LEU A 929 -3.75 32.29 12.44
C LEU A 929 -2.56 32.50 13.39
N SER A 930 -2.74 32.27 14.70
CA SER A 930 -1.68 32.49 15.69
C SER A 930 -0.44 31.58 15.54
N PRO A 931 -0.49 30.36 14.95
CA PRO A 931 0.70 29.54 14.69
C PRO A 931 1.51 29.98 13.46
N LEU A 932 1.01 30.91 12.63
CA LEU A 932 1.62 31.27 11.33
C LEU A 932 2.43 32.57 11.36
N GLY A 933 2.55 33.26 12.50
CA GLY A 933 3.35 34.49 12.63
C GLY A 933 2.77 35.72 11.91
N LEU A 934 1.50 35.70 11.49
CA LEU A 934 0.86 36.76 10.69
C LEU A 934 -0.06 37.66 11.52
N ARG A 935 0.37 38.10 12.70
CA ARG A 935 -0.43 38.99 13.56
C ARG A 935 -0.62 40.39 12.96
N ASP A 936 0.40 40.93 12.30
CA ASP A 936 0.44 42.36 11.95
C ASP A 936 -0.16 42.66 10.55
N GLU A 937 -0.06 41.73 9.60
CA GLU A 937 -0.61 41.92 8.24
C GLU A 937 -2.15 41.86 8.20
N VAL A 938 -2.76 41.03 9.05
CA VAL A 938 -4.22 40.87 9.11
C VAL A 938 -4.87 42.01 9.90
N ALA A 939 -4.20 42.52 10.94
CA ALA A 939 -4.63 43.71 11.66
C ALA A 939 -4.68 44.95 10.75
N ALA A 940 -3.69 45.11 9.86
CA ALA A 940 -3.64 46.20 8.88
C ALA A 940 -4.71 46.10 7.78
N GLN A 941 -5.05 44.89 7.33
CA GLN A 941 -6.11 44.68 6.33
C GLN A 941 -7.53 44.86 6.89
N LEU A 942 -7.73 44.63 8.20
CA LEU A 942 -9.02 44.83 8.86
C LEU A 942 -9.29 46.30 9.21
N THR A 943 -8.25 47.08 9.54
CA THR A 943 -8.39 48.55 9.69
C THR A 943 -8.70 49.24 8.36
N ALA A 944 -8.25 48.68 7.24
CA ALA A 944 -8.54 49.20 5.90
C ALA A 944 -9.93 48.83 5.35
N ARG A 945 -10.69 47.96 6.04
CA ARG A 945 -12.07 47.60 5.67
C ARG A 945 -13.13 48.19 6.61
N SER A 946 -12.72 48.81 7.71
CA SER A 946 -13.58 49.61 8.59
C SER A 946 -13.49 51.12 8.34
N ALA A 947 -12.71 51.53 7.34
CA ALA A 947 -12.71 52.87 6.73
C ALA A 947 -13.25 52.72 5.30
#